data_AF-A0A6G4R5A9-F1
#
_entry.id   AF-A0A6G4R5A9-F1
#
_cell.length_a   1.000
_cell.length_b   1.000
_cell.length_c   1.000
_cell.angle_alpha   90.00
_cell.angle_beta   90.00
_cell.angle_gamma   90.00
#
_symmetry.space_group_name_H-M   'P 1'
#
loop_
_entity.id
_entity.type
_entity.pdbx_description
1 polymer ?
#
loop_
_entity_poly.entity_id
_entity_poly.type
_entity_poly.pdbx_seq_one_letter_code
_entity_poly.pdbx_strand_id
1 'polypeptide(L)'
;MSVAQSGRRTRAGVVTTAVLLFTVVLGVALAGGVGAIQPTGDEATAPAPIDDELTEANGTVSVLVRLEAFDETHAETSADSIAARQSHAETSQQPLEQYANATEGIHLERGFWVTNAALVTVETDRAESPLEDLARLEVVRGLEADEEVTLSSAVTASPAATGGAGEAYTDGLETIRAPEVWNDFHTRGDGTTVAILDSGVDGEHADLEIDGWKDFSDEPAADPVDYDGHGTRVSGIVGGGNESGSHIGVAPDATLLHGAVATDCDDRCRAQSSNVLAGIEWALAEDADVISLSLGWQNPGPATVNALENARETGTVVVAGVGNGGEGTSLSPGNAADVISVGAVDRRDRVPSFSGGEKIDTAATWGSHAPDHWPDSYVVPNVVAPGVSIETTNDGGGHTHARGTSMSAPHVAGAVALVQAGTAENLEPDEIKYALETTAWKPDGEPDETDTRYGDGIIDTYAALEAVGTHATLEGTVRDAETDGALSNVSVEVSADETVYERTTDTNGTFKLPGLEGDREYTITVEKPGYDTMTETKTIPAETTADLDVSLAGSGSIEVDVTDDHFGEGIETATVEAVSSSGTYTGSHTGNGSYRLENVPTESEYNLSITAMGYGDSERTVSAMTDTDDTRAETVTLVGDATLEVAVETEDSEPIENATVLLERDGANFEAGTTDNAGALAVTVPGTGERYALEAVAPDSSFESASVETDSVESGETVAVTVALSEPLPVSGFGVRITAIAFLTLVLAVAARGHVESS
;
A
#
# COMPACT_ATOMS: atom_id res chain seq x y z
N MET A 1 -35.32 6.42 -47.51
CA MET A 1 -35.94 7.69 -47.94
C MET A 1 -36.59 8.36 -46.74
N SER A 2 -36.03 9.50 -46.33
CA SER A 2 -36.67 10.66 -45.65
C SER A 2 -37.44 10.42 -44.33
N VAL A 3 -36.85 10.74 -43.17
CA VAL A 3 -36.77 12.05 -42.46
C VAL A 3 -37.77 12.11 -41.28
N ALA A 4 -37.16 12.24 -40.10
CA ALA A 4 -37.52 12.93 -38.86
C ALA A 4 -38.98 13.36 -38.56
N GLN A 5 -39.40 13.05 -37.33
CA GLN A 5 -40.33 13.87 -36.57
C GLN A 5 -39.79 14.13 -35.16
N SER A 6 -39.67 15.42 -34.85
CA SER A 6 -39.43 16.00 -33.54
C SER A 6 -40.58 15.71 -32.57
N GLY A 7 -40.27 15.47 -31.30
CA GLY A 7 -41.25 15.44 -30.22
C GLY A 7 -40.67 15.92 -28.90
N ARG A 8 -40.81 17.22 -28.62
CA ARG A 8 -40.74 17.78 -27.26
C ARG A 8 -41.74 17.05 -26.37
N ARG A 9 -41.29 16.57 -25.20
CA ARG A 9 -42.15 16.30 -24.05
C ARG A 9 -41.51 16.83 -22.78
N THR A 10 -42.11 17.92 -22.31
CA THR A 10 -42.15 18.42 -20.94
C THR A 10 -42.21 17.27 -19.94
N ARG A 11 -41.30 17.23 -18.97
CA ARG A 11 -41.46 16.47 -17.72
C ARG A 11 -41.64 17.46 -16.58
N ALA A 12 -42.81 17.35 -15.97
CA ALA A 12 -43.16 18.00 -14.72
C ALA A 12 -42.31 17.38 -13.59
N GLY A 13 -41.72 18.24 -12.77
CA GLY A 13 -41.02 17.85 -11.55
C GLY A 13 -41.99 17.25 -10.54
N VAL A 14 -41.62 16.08 -10.02
CA VAL A 14 -42.14 15.53 -8.77
C VAL A 14 -40.92 15.44 -7.86
N VAL A 15 -40.74 16.45 -7.03
CA VAL A 15 -39.81 16.41 -5.89
C VAL A 15 -40.38 15.40 -4.91
N THR A 16 -39.70 14.26 -4.76
CA THR A 16 -39.98 13.30 -3.69
C THR A 16 -38.80 13.37 -2.73
N THR A 17 -38.99 14.11 -1.65
CA THR A 17 -38.08 14.15 -0.50
C THR A 17 -38.05 12.75 0.12
N ALA A 18 -36.96 12.02 -0.05
CA ALA A 18 -36.70 10.76 0.64
C ALA A 18 -35.85 11.07 1.87
N VAL A 19 -36.51 11.24 3.02
CA VAL A 19 -35.85 11.19 4.33
C VAL A 19 -35.59 9.72 4.63
N LEU A 20 -34.33 9.29 4.52
CA LEU A 20 -33.88 7.96 4.91
C LEU A 20 -33.50 8.00 6.40
N LEU A 21 -34.49 7.72 7.26
CA LEU A 21 -34.28 7.37 8.66
C LEU A 21 -33.80 5.92 8.71
N PHE A 22 -32.50 5.69 8.94
CA PHE A 22 -31.99 4.37 9.31
C PHE A 22 -32.06 4.20 10.84
N THR A 23 -33.17 3.65 11.33
CA THR A 23 -33.20 3.00 12.64
C THR A 23 -32.76 1.55 12.49
N VAL A 24 -31.50 1.25 12.77
CA VAL A 24 -31.07 -0.11 13.08
C VAL A 24 -31.18 -0.31 14.58
N VAL A 25 -32.31 -0.89 15.01
CA VAL A 25 -32.43 -1.45 16.36
C VAL A 25 -31.87 -2.86 16.32
N LEU A 26 -30.61 -3.05 16.74
CA LEU A 26 -30.10 -4.37 17.07
C LEU A 26 -29.95 -4.47 18.59
N GLY A 27 -31.02 -4.93 19.23
CA GLY A 27 -30.99 -5.33 20.63
C GLY A 27 -30.31 -6.68 20.78
N VAL A 28 -29.05 -6.68 21.19
CA VAL A 28 -28.42 -7.82 21.85
C VAL A 28 -28.24 -7.46 23.32
N ALA A 29 -29.16 -7.94 24.15
CA ALA A 29 -29.01 -7.90 25.60
C ALA A 29 -27.94 -8.92 26.01
N LEU A 30 -26.71 -8.45 26.26
CA LEU A 30 -25.73 -9.18 27.05
C LEU A 30 -25.76 -8.64 28.48
N ALA A 31 -26.43 -9.39 29.35
CA ALA A 31 -26.25 -9.30 30.78
C ALA A 31 -24.86 -9.85 31.14
N GLY A 32 -23.87 -8.96 31.20
CA GLY A 32 -22.55 -9.19 31.79
C GLY A 32 -22.30 -8.11 32.84
N GLY A 33 -21.85 -8.51 34.03
CA GLY A 33 -21.74 -7.62 35.18
C GLY A 33 -20.79 -6.44 34.95
N VAL A 34 -21.21 -5.27 35.45
CA VAL A 34 -20.40 -4.05 35.53
C VAL A 34 -19.21 -4.31 36.46
N GLY A 35 -18.06 -4.63 35.89
CA GLY A 35 -16.76 -4.42 36.51
C GLY A 35 -16.26 -3.05 36.08
N ALA A 36 -15.86 -2.22 37.03
CA ALA A 36 -15.14 -0.99 36.71
C ALA A 36 -13.90 -1.36 35.89
N ILE A 37 -13.73 -0.74 34.73
CA ILE A 37 -12.47 -0.80 33.97
C ILE A 37 -11.46 0.00 34.80
N GLN A 38 -10.81 -0.67 35.75
CA GLN A 38 -9.57 -0.17 36.32
C GLN A 38 -8.47 -0.39 35.28
N PRO A 39 -7.39 0.42 35.26
CA PRO A 39 -6.23 0.12 34.44
C PRO A 39 -5.73 -1.28 34.80
N THR A 40 -6.04 -2.27 33.98
CA THR A 40 -5.43 -3.60 34.06
C THR A 40 -4.12 -3.58 33.29
N GLY A 41 -3.22 -2.70 33.70
CA GLY A 41 -1.82 -2.82 33.32
C GLY A 41 -1.18 -3.81 34.27
N ASP A 42 -0.75 -4.95 33.76
CA ASP A 42 0.49 -5.53 34.27
C ASP A 42 1.55 -4.40 34.22
N GLU A 43 2.43 -4.26 35.21
CA GLU A 43 3.48 -3.21 35.26
C GLU A 43 4.48 -3.27 34.07
N ALA A 44 4.18 -4.01 32.99
CA ALA A 44 5.08 -4.40 31.92
C ALA A 44 4.90 -3.64 30.59
N THR A 45 3.77 -2.97 30.34
CA THR A 45 3.58 -2.14 29.13
C THR A 45 3.87 -0.67 29.42
N ALA A 46 4.83 -0.09 28.68
CA ALA A 46 5.14 1.33 28.80
C ALA A 46 3.92 2.18 28.39
N PRO A 47 3.67 3.33 29.06
CA PRO A 47 2.62 4.25 28.63
C PRO A 47 2.91 4.76 27.21
N ALA A 48 1.84 5.13 26.50
CA ALA A 48 1.96 5.86 25.25
C ALA A 48 2.77 7.16 25.44
N PRO A 49 3.45 7.66 24.38
CA PRO A 49 4.15 8.94 24.43
C PRO A 49 3.21 10.08 24.86
N ILE A 50 3.70 10.94 25.74
CA ILE A 50 3.03 12.16 26.18
C ILE A 50 3.90 13.33 25.75
N ASP A 51 3.28 14.32 25.09
CA ASP A 51 3.96 15.53 24.68
C ASP A 51 4.63 16.26 25.87
N ASP A 52 5.80 16.84 25.62
CA ASP A 52 6.60 17.49 26.65
C ASP A 52 5.84 18.70 27.25
N GLU A 53 5.07 19.41 26.42
CA GLU A 53 4.25 20.55 26.86
C GLU A 53 3.17 20.13 27.88
N LEU A 54 2.58 18.95 27.71
CA LEU A 54 1.58 18.42 28.63
C LEU A 54 2.20 17.96 29.96
N THR A 55 3.44 17.50 29.93
CA THR A 55 4.15 16.99 31.12
C THR A 55 4.43 18.10 32.13
N GLU A 56 4.57 19.35 31.67
CA GLU A 56 4.79 20.51 32.53
C GLU A 56 3.51 21.27 32.89
N ALA A 57 2.37 20.90 32.30
CA ALA A 57 1.14 21.65 32.44
C ALA A 57 0.44 21.43 33.79
N ASN A 58 -0.29 22.45 34.25
CA ASN A 58 -1.02 22.40 35.51
C ASN A 58 -2.41 23.05 35.42
N GLY A 59 -3.39 22.49 36.10
CA GLY A 59 -4.78 22.91 36.07
C GLY A 59 -5.59 22.14 35.04
N THR A 60 -6.40 22.83 34.25
CA THR A 60 -7.22 22.21 33.21
C THR A 60 -6.52 22.37 31.86
N VAL A 61 -6.25 21.26 31.17
CA VAL A 61 -5.58 21.23 29.86
C VAL A 61 -6.42 20.50 28.82
N SER A 62 -6.33 20.95 27.58
CA SER A 62 -6.89 20.26 26.41
C SER A 62 -5.83 19.36 25.78
N VAL A 63 -6.20 18.10 25.55
CA VAL A 63 -5.30 17.04 25.09
C VAL A 63 -5.93 16.37 23.88
N LEU A 64 -5.18 16.27 22.78
CA LEU A 64 -5.53 15.40 21.66
C LEU A 64 -5.00 13.99 21.98
N VAL A 65 -5.93 13.08 22.27
CA VAL A 65 -5.64 11.68 22.55
C VAL A 65 -5.70 10.92 21.24
N ARG A 66 -4.55 10.49 20.70
CA ARG A 66 -4.50 9.67 19.49
C ARG A 66 -4.74 8.21 19.78
N LEU A 67 -5.50 7.57 18.91
CA LEU A 67 -5.76 6.14 18.93
C LEU A 67 -5.12 5.46 17.71
N GLU A 68 -5.40 4.18 17.53
CA GLU A 68 -4.90 3.39 16.41
C GLU A 68 -5.41 3.93 15.07
N ALA A 69 -4.50 4.33 14.18
CA ALA A 69 -4.86 4.84 12.86
C ALA A 69 -5.71 3.81 12.08
N PHE A 70 -6.52 4.31 11.15
CA PHE A 70 -7.27 3.45 10.23
C PHE A 70 -6.31 2.82 9.21
N ASP A 71 -6.51 1.54 8.90
CA ASP A 71 -5.75 0.80 7.87
C ASP A 71 -6.60 0.69 6.60
N GLU A 72 -6.13 1.33 5.52
CA GLU A 72 -6.87 1.51 4.26
C GLU A 72 -7.00 0.25 3.38
N THR A 73 -6.38 -0.89 3.73
CA THR A 73 -6.29 -2.10 2.89
C THR A 73 -7.62 -2.72 2.42
N HIS A 74 -8.78 -2.12 2.75
CA HIS A 74 -10.12 -2.66 2.52
C HIS A 74 -11.15 -1.68 1.90
N ALA A 75 -10.79 -0.45 1.49
CA ALA A 75 -11.75 0.51 0.90
C ALA A 75 -11.71 0.54 -0.65
N GLU A 76 -12.87 0.44 -1.32
CA GLU A 76 -12.97 0.42 -2.79
C GLU A 76 -13.24 1.82 -3.42
N THR A 77 -13.70 2.83 -2.66
CA THR A 77 -13.95 4.22 -3.12
C THR A 77 -13.70 5.27 -2.01
N SER A 78 -13.62 6.57 -2.33
CA SER A 78 -13.45 7.66 -1.35
C SER A 78 -14.60 7.76 -0.34
N ALA A 79 -15.85 7.68 -0.81
CA ALA A 79 -17.03 7.67 0.05
C ALA A 79 -17.07 6.41 0.96
N ASP A 80 -16.61 5.26 0.43
CA ASP A 80 -16.45 4.05 1.22
C ASP A 80 -15.29 4.18 2.24
N SER A 81 -14.23 4.92 1.92
CA SER A 81 -13.11 5.23 2.85
C SER A 81 -13.58 6.14 4.00
N ILE A 82 -14.34 7.21 3.74
CA ILE A 82 -14.88 8.08 4.80
C ILE A 82 -15.79 7.29 5.75
N ALA A 83 -16.73 6.51 5.21
CA ALA A 83 -17.64 5.70 6.04
C ALA A 83 -16.89 4.65 6.87
N ALA A 84 -15.85 4.02 6.28
CA ALA A 84 -15.01 3.07 6.99
C ALA A 84 -14.22 3.73 8.12
N ARG A 85 -13.66 4.92 7.90
CA ARG A 85 -12.95 5.71 8.93
C ARG A 85 -13.86 6.13 10.07
N GLN A 86 -15.07 6.59 9.75
CA GLN A 86 -16.10 6.90 10.75
C GLN A 86 -16.44 5.66 11.59
N SER A 87 -16.69 4.52 10.96
CA SER A 87 -17.00 3.27 11.66
C SER A 87 -15.84 2.76 12.51
N HIS A 88 -14.59 2.91 12.03
CA HIS A 88 -13.38 2.58 12.78
C HIS A 88 -13.28 3.45 14.02
N ALA A 89 -13.36 4.77 13.86
CA ALA A 89 -13.30 5.73 14.94
C ALA A 89 -14.37 5.49 16.02
N GLU A 90 -15.63 5.29 15.62
CA GLU A 90 -16.73 4.95 16.54
C GLU A 90 -16.42 3.70 17.39
N THR A 91 -15.76 2.71 16.79
CA THR A 91 -15.41 1.46 17.48
C THR A 91 -14.19 1.64 18.38
N SER A 92 -13.12 2.23 17.87
CA SER A 92 -11.84 2.35 18.57
C SER A 92 -11.87 3.39 19.70
N GLN A 93 -12.72 4.41 19.61
CA GLN A 93 -12.83 5.46 20.63
C GLN A 93 -13.69 5.04 21.83
N GLN A 94 -14.52 4.00 21.69
CA GLN A 94 -15.45 3.56 22.72
C GLN A 94 -14.79 3.28 24.09
N PRO A 95 -13.59 2.65 24.19
CA PRO A 95 -12.94 2.44 25.48
C PRO A 95 -12.50 3.74 26.16
N LEU A 96 -12.03 4.73 25.37
CA LEU A 96 -11.70 6.06 25.86
C LEU A 96 -12.94 6.80 26.36
N GLU A 97 -14.05 6.73 25.62
CA GLU A 97 -15.34 7.29 26.03
C GLU A 97 -15.83 6.72 27.36
N GLN A 98 -15.72 5.41 27.54
CA GLN A 98 -16.10 4.74 28.79
C GLN A 98 -15.20 5.17 29.95
N TYR A 99 -13.90 5.31 29.70
CA TYR A 99 -12.94 5.77 30.70
C TYR A 99 -13.23 7.21 31.13
N ALA A 100 -13.42 8.13 30.18
CA ALA A 100 -13.74 9.54 30.47
C ALA A 100 -15.04 9.66 31.27
N ASN A 101 -16.10 8.93 30.89
CA ASN A 101 -17.37 8.95 31.61
C ASN A 101 -17.28 8.39 33.05
N ALA A 102 -16.32 7.51 33.32
CA ALA A 102 -16.13 6.88 34.63
C ALA A 102 -15.14 7.64 35.53
N THR A 103 -14.39 8.59 34.99
CA THR A 103 -13.24 9.23 35.67
C THR A 103 -13.50 10.71 35.89
N GLU A 104 -13.56 11.14 37.16
CA GLU A 104 -13.75 12.56 37.48
C GLU A 104 -12.53 13.39 37.04
N GLY A 105 -12.77 14.52 36.37
CA GLY A 105 -11.72 15.39 35.85
C GLY A 105 -11.19 15.01 34.47
N ILE A 106 -11.77 14.00 33.82
CA ILE A 106 -11.52 13.66 32.41
C ILE A 106 -12.81 13.88 31.64
N HIS A 107 -12.80 14.80 30.67
CA HIS A 107 -13.96 15.19 29.90
C HIS A 107 -13.66 15.01 28.42
N LEU A 108 -14.39 14.12 27.75
CA LEU A 108 -14.33 14.00 26.30
C LEU A 108 -15.14 15.13 25.69
N GLU A 109 -14.47 16.02 24.96
CA GLU A 109 -15.08 17.17 24.29
C GLU A 109 -15.53 16.80 22.87
N ARG A 110 -14.69 16.08 22.12
CA ARG A 110 -14.96 15.70 20.73
C ARG A 110 -14.15 14.48 20.30
N GLY A 111 -14.77 13.59 19.52
CA GLY A 111 -14.06 12.58 18.72
C GLY A 111 -13.78 13.08 17.31
N PHE A 112 -12.65 12.70 16.73
CA PHE A 112 -12.26 12.95 15.35
C PHE A 112 -12.07 11.64 14.61
N TRP A 113 -12.86 11.38 13.59
CA TRP A 113 -12.67 10.23 12.71
C TRP A 113 -11.55 10.48 11.70
N VAL A 114 -11.32 11.74 11.30
CA VAL A 114 -10.33 12.09 10.26
C VAL A 114 -8.89 11.74 10.64
N THR A 115 -8.56 11.68 11.93
CA THR A 115 -7.21 11.28 12.43
C THR A 115 -7.27 10.12 13.42
N ASN A 116 -8.48 9.59 13.67
CA ASN A 116 -8.81 8.76 14.82
C ASN A 116 -8.18 9.24 16.15
N ALA A 117 -8.58 10.45 16.54
CA ALA A 117 -8.16 11.08 17.80
C ALA A 117 -9.39 11.57 18.57
N ALA A 118 -9.18 12.02 19.80
CA ALA A 118 -10.22 12.62 20.62
C ALA A 118 -9.68 13.82 21.40
N LEU A 119 -10.39 14.95 21.36
CA LEU A 119 -10.14 16.09 22.24
C LEU A 119 -10.69 15.78 23.63
N VAL A 120 -9.79 15.76 24.61
CA VAL A 120 -10.10 15.48 26.01
C VAL A 120 -9.59 16.61 26.88
N THR A 121 -10.46 17.19 27.69
CA THR A 121 -10.08 18.11 28.76
C THR A 121 -9.73 17.32 30.02
N VAL A 122 -8.54 17.58 30.56
CA VAL A 122 -7.97 16.90 31.73
C VAL A 122 -7.72 17.91 32.86
N GLU A 123 -8.31 17.69 34.02
CA GLU A 123 -8.00 18.40 35.26
C GLU A 123 -6.80 17.73 35.98
N THR A 124 -5.59 18.23 35.74
CA THR A 124 -4.33 17.62 36.21
C THR A 124 -4.23 17.55 37.74
N ASP A 125 -4.92 18.44 38.46
CA ASP A 125 -4.92 18.52 39.94
C ASP A 125 -5.82 17.48 40.62
N ARG A 126 -6.65 16.73 39.86
CA ARG A 126 -7.68 15.83 40.43
C ARG A 126 -7.18 14.41 40.74
N ALA A 127 -6.08 13.99 40.12
CA ALA A 127 -5.45 12.69 40.33
C ALA A 127 -3.93 12.84 40.45
N GLU A 128 -3.22 11.81 40.93
CA GLU A 128 -1.75 11.88 41.07
C GLU A 128 -1.03 11.95 39.71
N SER A 129 -1.58 11.30 38.67
CA SER A 129 -0.99 11.23 37.34
C SER A 129 -2.03 10.99 36.22
N PRO A 130 -3.04 11.88 36.05
CA PRO A 130 -4.16 11.62 35.13
C PRO A 130 -3.73 11.46 33.67
N LEU A 131 -2.70 12.18 33.22
CA LEU A 131 -2.16 12.04 31.87
C LEU A 131 -1.44 10.70 31.67
N GLU A 132 -0.68 10.21 32.66
CA GLU A 132 -0.07 8.87 32.59
C GLU A 132 -1.13 7.77 32.60
N ASP A 133 -2.19 7.93 33.40
CA ASP A 133 -3.26 6.95 33.47
C ASP A 133 -4.03 6.85 32.14
N LEU A 134 -4.24 8.01 31.49
CA LEU A 134 -4.80 8.08 30.15
C LEU A 134 -3.88 7.44 29.10
N ALA A 135 -2.58 7.71 29.18
CA ALA A 135 -1.57 7.11 28.29
C ALA A 135 -1.37 5.60 28.48
N ARG A 136 -1.83 5.02 29.58
CA ARG A 136 -1.79 3.57 29.84
C ARG A 136 -3.00 2.81 29.30
N LEU A 137 -4.03 3.51 28.79
CA LEU A 137 -5.13 2.84 28.12
C LEU A 137 -4.61 2.12 26.87
N GLU A 138 -4.95 0.85 26.70
CA GLU A 138 -4.46 0.00 25.61
C GLU A 138 -4.72 0.60 24.21
N VAL A 139 -5.83 1.32 24.06
CA VAL A 139 -6.24 1.95 22.81
C VAL A 139 -5.50 3.27 22.51
N VAL A 140 -4.80 3.83 23.49
CA VAL A 140 -4.13 5.13 23.34
C VAL A 140 -2.73 4.93 22.76
N ARG A 141 -2.43 5.70 21.72
CA ARG A 141 -1.16 5.66 20.98
C ARG A 141 -0.30 6.91 21.20
N GLY A 142 -0.88 8.00 21.69
CA GLY A 142 -0.15 9.20 22.08
C GLY A 142 -1.07 10.28 22.66
N LEU A 143 -0.51 11.20 23.44
CA LEU A 143 -1.16 12.39 23.95
C LEU A 143 -0.43 13.63 23.42
N GLU A 144 -1.14 14.48 22.70
CA GLU A 144 -0.64 15.73 22.10
C GLU A 144 -1.29 16.96 22.72
N ALA A 145 -0.53 18.06 22.81
CA ALA A 145 -1.12 19.34 23.17
C ALA A 145 -2.07 19.84 22.07
N ASP A 146 -3.14 20.51 22.48
CA ASP A 146 -3.99 21.26 21.57
C ASP A 146 -3.32 22.60 21.24
N GLU A 147 -2.56 22.63 20.15
CA GLU A 147 -1.62 23.70 19.80
C GLU A 147 -2.31 24.99 19.32
N GLU A 148 -1.71 26.14 19.64
CA GLU A 148 -2.17 27.44 19.14
C GLU A 148 -1.75 27.63 17.66
N VAL A 149 -2.76 27.83 16.81
CA VAL A 149 -2.65 28.12 15.39
C VAL A 149 -2.88 29.62 15.17
N THR A 150 -2.12 30.23 14.26
CA THR A 150 -2.29 31.66 13.95
C THR A 150 -2.63 31.88 12.48
N LEU A 151 -3.46 32.89 12.20
CA LEU A 151 -3.62 33.34 10.82
C LEU A 151 -2.34 34.01 10.33
N SER A 152 -1.92 33.66 9.11
CA SER A 152 -0.75 34.26 8.48
C SER A 152 -1.08 35.73 8.19
N SER A 153 -0.56 36.66 9.01
CA SER A 153 -1.06 38.04 9.06
C SER A 153 -1.04 38.74 7.69
N ALA A 154 -2.21 38.95 7.09
CA ALA A 154 -2.36 39.80 5.92
C ALA A 154 -2.20 41.27 6.35
N VAL A 155 -1.28 42.00 5.71
CA VAL A 155 -1.17 43.44 5.92
C VAL A 155 -1.96 44.13 4.83
N THR A 156 -2.95 44.95 5.19
CA THR A 156 -3.64 45.82 4.23
C THR A 156 -2.61 46.67 3.49
N ALA A 157 -2.52 46.49 2.18
CA ALA A 157 -1.59 47.26 1.37
C ALA A 157 -2.17 48.67 1.16
N SER A 158 -1.33 49.70 1.29
CA SER A 158 -1.73 51.05 0.87
C SER A 158 -1.95 51.02 -0.65
N PRO A 159 -3.03 51.61 -1.18
CA PRO A 159 -3.36 51.49 -2.60
C PRO A 159 -2.19 52.03 -3.44
N ALA A 160 -1.51 51.13 -4.15
CA ALA A 160 -0.69 51.55 -5.27
C ALA A 160 -1.64 52.07 -6.36
N ALA A 161 -1.27 53.16 -7.02
CA ALA A 161 -2.13 53.90 -7.94
C ALA A 161 -2.94 52.98 -8.87
N THR A 162 -4.27 52.97 -8.66
CA THR A 162 -5.35 52.51 -9.55
C THR A 162 -4.89 51.77 -10.80
N GLY A 163 -5.02 50.43 -10.78
CA GLY A 163 -5.37 49.68 -11.98
C GLY A 163 -6.63 50.31 -12.59
N GLY A 164 -6.68 50.38 -13.92
CA GLY A 164 -7.66 51.21 -14.61
C GLY A 164 -9.07 50.72 -14.34
N ALA A 165 -9.95 51.62 -13.87
CA ALA A 165 -11.39 51.41 -14.04
C ALA A 165 -11.67 51.15 -15.53
N GLY A 166 -11.89 49.88 -15.90
CA GLY A 166 -12.13 49.46 -17.29
C GLY A 166 -11.54 48.13 -17.77
N GLU A 167 -10.78 47.38 -16.96
CA GLU A 167 -10.31 46.02 -17.31
C GLU A 167 -11.30 44.93 -16.85
N ALA A 168 -11.42 43.84 -17.62
CA ALA A 168 -12.46 42.82 -17.40
C ALA A 168 -12.12 41.84 -16.25
N TYR A 169 -10.84 41.67 -15.94
CA TYR A 169 -10.29 40.73 -14.96
C TYR A 169 -9.21 41.43 -14.12
N THR A 170 -8.93 40.97 -12.91
CA THR A 170 -7.78 41.46 -12.12
C THR A 170 -6.45 40.90 -12.64
N ASP A 171 -5.35 41.63 -12.38
CA ASP A 171 -3.98 41.20 -12.72
C ASP A 171 -3.70 39.75 -12.25
N GLY A 172 -4.20 39.37 -11.07
CA GLY A 172 -3.98 38.03 -10.50
C GLY A 172 -4.60 36.93 -11.34
N LEU A 173 -5.81 37.14 -11.88
CA LEU A 173 -6.47 36.19 -12.77
C LEU A 173 -5.72 36.05 -14.10
N GLU A 174 -5.25 37.17 -14.66
CA GLU A 174 -4.46 37.17 -15.90
C GLU A 174 -3.11 36.47 -15.70
N THR A 175 -2.42 36.69 -14.57
CA THR A 175 -1.13 36.05 -14.29
C THR A 175 -1.22 34.52 -14.28
N ILE A 176 -2.30 33.95 -13.72
CA ILE A 176 -2.50 32.49 -13.67
C ILE A 176 -3.29 31.96 -14.88
N ARG A 177 -3.65 32.82 -15.83
CA ARG A 177 -4.42 32.49 -17.04
C ARG A 177 -5.79 31.84 -16.78
N ALA A 178 -6.46 32.25 -15.70
CA ALA A 178 -7.83 31.80 -15.41
C ALA A 178 -8.86 32.24 -16.48
N PRO A 179 -8.81 33.46 -17.05
CA PRO A 179 -9.74 33.85 -18.11
C PRO A 179 -9.67 32.98 -19.36
N GLU A 180 -8.48 32.50 -19.73
CA GLU A 180 -8.30 31.56 -20.84
C GLU A 180 -9.01 30.23 -20.55
N VAL A 181 -8.92 29.72 -19.31
CA VAL A 181 -9.68 28.53 -18.89
C VAL A 181 -11.18 28.74 -19.08
N TRP A 182 -11.70 29.88 -18.59
CA TRP A 182 -13.12 30.20 -18.72
C TRP A 182 -13.59 30.29 -20.17
N ASN A 183 -12.75 30.83 -21.06
CA ASN A 183 -13.09 31.06 -22.45
C ASN A 183 -12.97 29.80 -23.31
N ASP A 184 -11.91 29.01 -23.13
CA ASP A 184 -11.56 27.92 -24.03
C ASP A 184 -12.08 26.56 -23.53
N PHE A 185 -12.08 26.34 -22.21
CA PHE A 185 -12.64 25.14 -21.58
C PHE A 185 -14.08 25.30 -21.10
N HIS A 186 -14.61 26.52 -21.14
CA HIS A 186 -16.00 26.82 -20.78
C HIS A 186 -16.41 26.42 -19.35
N THR A 187 -15.44 26.39 -18.43
CA THR A 187 -15.68 26.15 -16.99
C THR A 187 -15.24 27.34 -16.14
N ARG A 188 -15.93 27.56 -15.02
CA ARG A 188 -15.58 28.57 -14.01
C ARG A 188 -15.62 27.98 -12.60
N GLY A 189 -15.49 26.65 -12.49
CA GLY A 189 -15.51 25.90 -11.23
C GLY A 189 -16.83 25.20 -10.91
N ASP A 190 -17.84 25.28 -11.79
CA ASP A 190 -19.14 24.61 -11.59
C ASP A 190 -18.96 23.10 -11.42
N GLY A 191 -19.61 22.53 -10.40
CA GLY A 191 -19.49 21.12 -10.05
C GLY A 191 -18.35 20.77 -9.10
N THR A 192 -17.52 21.74 -8.71
CA THR A 192 -16.45 21.57 -7.71
C THR A 192 -16.78 22.32 -6.42
N THR A 193 -16.34 21.77 -5.29
CA THR A 193 -16.55 22.27 -3.94
C THR A 193 -15.22 22.72 -3.33
N VAL A 194 -15.14 23.98 -2.90
CA VAL A 194 -13.97 24.54 -2.22
C VAL A 194 -14.34 24.90 -0.78
N ALA A 195 -13.65 24.29 0.19
CA ALA A 195 -13.76 24.58 1.60
C ALA A 195 -12.66 25.54 2.06
N ILE A 196 -13.05 26.70 2.58
CA ILE A 196 -12.14 27.69 3.15
C ILE A 196 -12.22 27.60 4.67
N LEU A 197 -11.11 27.26 5.32
CA LEU A 197 -11.01 27.15 6.77
C LEU A 197 -10.20 28.34 7.30
N ASP A 198 -10.90 29.36 7.81
CA ASP A 198 -10.31 30.67 8.13
C ASP A 198 -11.04 31.39 9.30
N SER A 199 -11.04 32.72 9.36
CA SER A 199 -11.65 33.56 10.42
C SER A 199 -13.17 33.72 10.33
N GLY A 200 -13.82 33.01 9.41
CA GLY A 200 -15.21 33.25 9.03
C GLY A 200 -15.37 34.12 7.78
N VAL A 201 -16.61 34.48 7.41
CA VAL A 201 -16.92 35.18 6.15
C VAL A 201 -18.12 36.11 6.29
N ASP A 202 -18.07 37.27 5.63
CA ASP A 202 -19.21 38.16 5.43
C ASP A 202 -20.21 37.53 4.44
N GLY A 203 -21.18 36.78 4.96
CA GLY A 203 -22.22 36.14 4.15
C GLY A 203 -23.22 37.09 3.50
N GLU A 204 -23.20 38.39 3.83
CA GLU A 204 -24.04 39.40 3.17
C GLU A 204 -23.28 40.16 2.06
N HIS A 205 -22.02 39.80 1.80
CA HIS A 205 -21.20 40.46 0.78
C HIS A 205 -21.77 40.23 -0.63
N ALA A 206 -22.04 41.32 -1.35
CA ALA A 206 -22.73 41.27 -2.66
C ALA A 206 -21.99 40.51 -3.77
N ASP A 207 -20.69 40.26 -3.56
CA ASP A 207 -19.80 39.56 -4.51
C ASP A 207 -19.46 38.13 -4.09
N LEU A 208 -20.08 37.61 -3.03
CA LEU A 208 -19.87 36.24 -2.54
C LEU A 208 -21.19 35.49 -2.46
N GLU A 209 -21.14 34.22 -2.81
CA GLU A 209 -22.18 33.23 -2.53
C GLU A 209 -21.53 32.15 -1.64
N ILE A 210 -22.09 31.94 -0.45
CA ILE A 210 -21.60 30.96 0.53
C ILE A 210 -22.64 29.85 0.63
N ASP A 211 -22.29 28.67 0.12
CA ASP A 211 -23.19 27.52 0.01
C ASP A 211 -23.26 26.72 1.31
N GLY A 212 -22.18 26.70 2.08
CA GLY A 212 -22.10 26.02 3.37
C GLY A 212 -21.33 26.84 4.41
N TRP A 213 -21.82 26.82 5.65
CA TRP A 213 -21.25 27.56 6.76
C TRP A 213 -21.13 26.69 8.01
N LYS A 214 -19.97 26.76 8.65
CA LYS A 214 -19.76 26.15 9.97
C LYS A 214 -18.85 27.01 10.83
N ASP A 215 -19.26 27.25 12.06
CA ASP A 215 -18.44 27.89 13.10
C ASP A 215 -17.96 26.82 14.10
N PHE A 216 -16.65 26.77 14.34
CA PHE A 216 -15.99 25.81 15.23
C PHE A 216 -15.55 26.42 16.56
N SER A 217 -15.96 27.66 16.86
CA SER A 217 -15.76 28.27 18.17
C SER A 217 -16.64 27.63 19.26
N ASP A 218 -16.32 27.93 20.52
CA ASP A 218 -17.12 27.51 21.69
C ASP A 218 -18.55 28.10 21.69
N GLU A 219 -18.72 29.27 21.07
CA GLU A 219 -20.01 29.97 20.96
C GLU A 219 -20.37 30.18 19.47
N PRO A 220 -20.74 29.10 18.75
CA PRO A 220 -20.82 29.15 17.30
C PRO A 220 -21.95 30.04 16.79
N ALA A 221 -21.62 30.91 15.83
CA ALA A 221 -22.59 31.73 15.12
C ALA A 221 -23.45 30.89 14.16
N ALA A 222 -24.75 31.16 14.14
CA ALA A 222 -25.70 30.44 13.29
C ALA A 222 -25.66 30.90 11.82
N ASP A 223 -25.39 32.18 11.60
CA ASP A 223 -25.27 32.80 10.27
C ASP A 223 -23.79 33.11 10.00
N PRO A 224 -23.35 33.16 8.72
CA PRO A 224 -21.98 33.50 8.39
C PRO A 224 -21.57 34.86 8.93
N VAL A 225 -20.44 34.88 9.64
CA VAL A 225 -19.82 36.07 10.21
C VAL A 225 -18.31 35.94 10.07
N ASP A 226 -17.62 37.05 9.85
CA ASP A 226 -16.16 37.08 9.89
C ASP A 226 -15.69 37.77 11.17
N TYR A 227 -14.78 37.12 11.90
CA TYR A 227 -14.22 37.62 13.14
C TYR A 227 -13.02 38.57 12.92
N ASP A 228 -12.51 38.69 11.69
CA ASP A 228 -11.37 39.57 11.31
C ASP A 228 -11.54 40.31 9.98
N GLY A 229 -12.16 39.66 9.02
CA GLY A 229 -12.18 40.03 7.61
C GLY A 229 -11.19 39.23 6.74
N HIS A 230 -10.32 38.40 7.33
CA HIS A 230 -9.32 37.62 6.60
C HIS A 230 -9.99 36.56 5.72
N GLY A 231 -10.87 35.76 6.29
CA GLY A 231 -11.61 34.74 5.57
C GLY A 231 -12.45 35.35 4.43
N THR A 232 -13.10 36.49 4.64
CA THR A 232 -13.82 37.21 3.56
C THR A 232 -12.92 37.50 2.37
N ARG A 233 -11.70 38.01 2.62
CA ARG A 233 -10.70 38.31 1.57
C ARG A 233 -10.23 37.05 0.84
N VAL A 234 -10.05 35.94 1.57
CA VAL A 234 -9.66 34.65 1.01
C VAL A 234 -10.79 34.10 0.12
N SER A 235 -12.04 34.15 0.59
CA SER A 235 -13.22 33.74 -0.16
C SER A 235 -13.43 34.54 -1.44
N GLY A 236 -13.14 35.85 -1.42
CA GLY A 236 -13.19 36.70 -2.61
C GLY A 236 -12.21 36.30 -3.71
N ILE A 237 -11.05 35.75 -3.36
CA ILE A 237 -10.05 35.31 -4.34
C ILE A 237 -10.47 33.98 -4.98
N VAL A 238 -11.12 33.10 -4.24
CA VAL A 238 -11.65 31.84 -4.78
C VAL A 238 -12.90 32.10 -5.61
N GLY A 239 -13.98 32.57 -4.98
CA GLY A 239 -15.34 32.59 -5.56
C GLY A 239 -15.90 33.97 -5.84
N GLY A 240 -15.11 35.04 -5.70
CA GLY A 240 -15.61 36.41 -5.86
C GLY A 240 -16.12 36.73 -7.27
N GLY A 241 -17.25 37.42 -7.33
CA GLY A 241 -17.92 37.83 -8.56
C GLY A 241 -17.24 38.97 -9.32
N ASN A 242 -18.05 39.92 -9.79
CA ASN A 242 -17.59 41.08 -10.56
C ASN A 242 -18.34 42.38 -10.23
N GLU A 243 -18.94 42.50 -9.05
CA GLU A 243 -19.65 43.70 -8.59
C GLU A 243 -18.71 44.91 -8.48
N SER A 244 -17.39 44.70 -8.31
CA SER A 244 -16.37 45.76 -8.43
C SER A 244 -16.31 46.40 -9.82
N GLY A 245 -16.86 45.73 -10.85
CA GLY A 245 -16.73 46.06 -12.27
C GLY A 245 -15.65 45.24 -13.01
N SER A 246 -14.89 44.40 -12.30
CA SER A 246 -13.88 43.48 -12.82
C SER A 246 -14.05 42.12 -12.13
N HIS A 247 -13.81 41.02 -12.82
CA HIS A 247 -13.82 39.69 -12.20
C HIS A 247 -12.63 39.54 -11.22
N ILE A 248 -12.90 39.11 -9.99
CA ILE A 248 -11.89 38.99 -8.93
C ILE A 248 -11.60 37.54 -8.51
N GLY A 249 -12.60 36.64 -8.54
CA GLY A 249 -12.46 35.24 -8.15
C GLY A 249 -11.93 34.35 -9.26
N VAL A 250 -11.13 33.34 -8.91
CA VAL A 250 -10.56 32.36 -9.84
C VAL A 250 -11.61 31.33 -10.31
N ALA A 251 -12.44 30.85 -9.39
CA ALA A 251 -13.50 29.86 -9.64
C ALA A 251 -14.85 30.40 -9.15
N PRO A 252 -15.40 31.45 -9.79
CA PRO A 252 -16.59 32.15 -9.29
C PRO A 252 -17.89 31.34 -9.34
N ASP A 253 -17.93 30.21 -10.04
CA ASP A 253 -19.10 29.33 -10.10
C ASP A 253 -18.90 28.05 -9.26
N ALA A 254 -17.83 27.93 -8.46
CA ALA A 254 -17.62 26.79 -7.54
C ALA A 254 -18.54 26.88 -6.31
N THR A 255 -18.88 25.71 -5.75
CA THR A 255 -19.60 25.63 -4.47
C THR A 255 -18.66 26.04 -3.34
N LEU A 256 -18.98 27.09 -2.60
CA LEU A 256 -18.08 27.67 -1.60
C LEU A 256 -18.55 27.32 -0.18
N LEU A 257 -17.77 26.47 0.49
CA LEU A 257 -17.94 26.16 1.90
C LEU A 257 -17.01 27.02 2.73
N HIS A 258 -17.49 27.55 3.86
CA HIS A 258 -16.68 28.34 4.77
C HIS A 258 -16.78 27.85 6.21
N GLY A 259 -15.63 27.43 6.75
CA GLY A 259 -15.45 27.02 8.14
C GLY A 259 -14.69 28.08 8.94
N ALA A 260 -15.32 28.65 9.98
CA ALA A 260 -14.64 29.55 10.91
C ALA A 260 -13.89 28.73 11.97
N VAL A 261 -12.58 28.56 11.77
CA VAL A 261 -11.69 27.82 12.69
C VAL A 261 -10.85 28.75 13.56
N ALA A 262 -10.62 30.00 13.12
CA ALA A 262 -9.83 31.02 13.80
C ALA A 262 -10.68 32.20 14.27
N THR A 263 -11.35 32.06 15.40
CA THR A 263 -12.40 32.98 15.86
C THR A 263 -11.98 33.88 17.03
N ASP A 264 -10.88 33.57 17.73
CA ASP A 264 -10.34 34.44 18.79
C ASP A 264 -9.46 35.52 18.17
N CYS A 265 -10.06 36.68 17.86
CA CYS A 265 -9.44 37.77 17.11
C CYS A 265 -9.30 39.09 17.91
N ASP A 266 -9.27 39.04 19.25
CA ASP A 266 -9.17 40.25 20.09
C ASP A 266 -7.89 41.08 19.84
N ASP A 267 -6.74 40.41 19.71
CA ASP A 267 -5.42 41.03 19.42
C ASP A 267 -4.77 40.47 18.14
N ARG A 268 -4.80 39.14 17.98
CA ARG A 268 -4.42 38.40 16.77
C ARG A 268 -5.39 37.24 16.65
N CYS A 269 -5.82 36.92 15.44
CA CYS A 269 -6.63 35.74 15.21
C CYS A 269 -5.87 34.46 15.49
N ARG A 270 -6.42 33.70 16.43
CA ARG A 270 -5.93 32.39 16.85
C ARG A 270 -7.00 31.33 16.62
N ALA A 271 -6.53 30.12 16.38
CA ALA A 271 -7.29 28.89 16.37
C ALA A 271 -6.58 27.88 17.27
N GLN A 272 -7.29 26.85 17.69
CA GLN A 272 -6.69 25.65 18.25
C GLN A 272 -6.52 24.61 17.13
N SER A 273 -5.49 23.76 17.20
CA SER A 273 -5.29 22.71 16.20
C SER A 273 -6.51 21.79 16.10
N SER A 274 -7.19 21.52 17.22
CA SER A 274 -8.48 20.81 17.26
C SER A 274 -9.59 21.46 16.43
N ASN A 275 -9.66 22.80 16.35
CA ASN A 275 -10.62 23.49 15.49
C ASN A 275 -10.29 23.32 14.01
N VAL A 276 -8.99 23.33 13.67
CA VAL A 276 -8.54 23.06 12.29
C VAL A 276 -8.86 21.62 11.90
N LEU A 277 -8.60 20.65 12.79
CA LEU A 277 -8.97 19.25 12.59
C LEU A 277 -10.48 19.07 12.41
N ALA A 278 -11.30 19.76 13.21
CA ALA A 278 -12.75 19.74 13.07
C ALA A 278 -13.20 20.34 11.72
N GLY A 279 -12.51 21.38 11.26
CA GLY A 279 -12.74 22.01 9.95
C GLY A 279 -12.40 21.09 8.78
N ILE A 280 -11.24 20.42 8.82
CA ILE A 280 -10.84 19.43 7.81
C ILE A 280 -11.84 18.30 7.77
N GLU A 281 -12.17 17.72 8.93
CA GLU A 281 -13.15 16.65 9.05
C GLU A 281 -14.52 17.02 8.46
N TRP A 282 -14.98 18.25 8.72
CA TRP A 282 -16.22 18.75 8.16
C TRP A 282 -16.14 18.92 6.64
N ALA A 283 -15.05 19.49 6.12
CA ALA A 283 -14.85 19.66 4.68
C ALA A 283 -14.87 18.31 3.95
N LEU A 284 -14.22 17.28 4.49
CA LEU A 284 -14.27 15.93 3.94
C LEU A 284 -15.69 15.34 4.01
N ALA A 285 -16.41 15.55 5.11
CA ALA A 285 -17.79 15.08 5.25
C ALA A 285 -18.78 15.78 4.28
N GLU A 286 -18.45 17.00 3.84
CA GLU A 286 -19.19 17.74 2.82
C GLU A 286 -18.69 17.48 1.39
N ASP A 287 -17.80 16.50 1.19
CA ASP A 287 -17.27 16.11 -0.12
C ASP A 287 -16.53 17.27 -0.82
N ALA A 288 -15.73 18.02 -0.07
CA ALA A 288 -14.92 19.10 -0.63
C ALA A 288 -13.80 18.54 -1.51
N ASP A 289 -13.70 19.02 -2.76
CA ASP A 289 -12.58 18.69 -3.65
C ASP A 289 -11.30 19.39 -3.21
N VAL A 290 -11.43 20.58 -2.62
CA VAL A 290 -10.29 21.41 -2.21
C VAL A 290 -10.51 22.02 -0.82
N ILE A 291 -9.50 21.92 0.05
CA ILE A 291 -9.42 22.64 1.32
C ILE A 291 -8.34 23.72 1.21
N SER A 292 -8.73 24.98 1.45
CA SER A 292 -7.82 26.12 1.51
C SER A 292 -7.54 26.53 2.96
N LEU A 293 -6.28 26.39 3.38
CA LEU A 293 -5.78 26.73 4.72
C LEU A 293 -4.80 27.91 4.65
N SER A 294 -5.31 29.12 4.86
CA SER A 294 -4.50 30.34 4.89
C SER A 294 -4.01 30.71 6.31
N LEU A 295 -3.57 29.69 7.05
CA LEU A 295 -3.17 29.73 8.45
C LEU A 295 -1.86 28.97 8.67
N GLY A 296 -1.25 29.10 9.85
CA GLY A 296 -0.17 28.19 10.20
C GLY A 296 0.44 28.32 11.60
N TRP A 297 1.22 27.31 11.96
CA TRP A 297 1.97 27.19 13.21
C TRP A 297 3.25 26.36 13.02
N GLN A 298 4.05 26.25 14.08
CA GLN A 298 5.30 25.50 14.08
C GLN A 298 5.09 24.15 14.77
N ASN A 299 5.75 23.12 14.23
CA ASN A 299 5.87 21.78 14.83
C ASN A 299 4.53 21.06 15.08
N PRO A 300 3.64 20.94 14.07
CA PRO A 300 2.35 20.30 14.26
C PRO A 300 2.48 18.87 14.80
N GLY A 301 1.60 18.51 15.73
CA GLY A 301 1.49 17.13 16.20
C GLY A 301 1.06 16.14 15.09
N PRO A 302 1.36 14.84 15.24
CA PRO A 302 0.98 13.81 14.26
C PRO A 302 -0.53 13.73 13.99
N ALA A 303 -1.41 14.18 14.89
CA ALA A 303 -2.85 14.26 14.58
C ALA A 303 -3.13 15.15 13.35
N THR A 304 -2.37 16.23 13.19
CA THR A 304 -2.49 17.12 12.02
C THR A 304 -1.93 16.46 10.77
N VAL A 305 -0.77 15.80 10.88
CA VAL A 305 -0.15 15.11 9.74
C VAL A 305 -1.09 14.02 9.20
N ASN A 306 -1.64 13.19 10.09
CA ASN A 306 -2.60 12.15 9.73
C ASN A 306 -3.86 12.74 9.09
N ALA A 307 -4.35 13.89 9.57
CA ALA A 307 -5.54 14.51 8.97
C ALA A 307 -5.28 15.03 7.54
N LEU A 308 -4.07 15.54 7.26
CA LEU A 308 -3.67 15.97 5.91
C LEU A 308 -3.47 14.79 4.97
N GLU A 309 -2.83 13.73 5.45
CA GLU A 309 -2.69 12.46 4.73
C GLU A 309 -4.06 11.88 4.38
N ASN A 310 -4.97 11.79 5.36
CA ASN A 310 -6.30 11.25 5.15
C ASN A 310 -7.18 12.13 4.24
N ALA A 311 -6.96 13.45 4.22
CA ALA A 311 -7.59 14.33 3.23
C ALA A 311 -7.12 13.97 1.81
N ARG A 312 -5.81 13.78 1.61
CA ARG A 312 -5.24 13.34 0.34
C ARG A 312 -5.77 11.96 -0.08
N GLU A 313 -5.78 10.98 0.82
CA GLU A 313 -6.25 9.61 0.56
C GLU A 313 -7.74 9.54 0.21
N THR A 314 -8.55 10.46 0.76
CA THR A 314 -9.98 10.57 0.42
C THR A 314 -10.26 11.36 -0.86
N GLY A 315 -9.22 11.85 -1.54
CA GLY A 315 -9.33 12.56 -2.82
C GLY A 315 -9.42 14.08 -2.70
N THR A 316 -9.29 14.66 -1.51
CA THR A 316 -9.38 16.10 -1.29
C THR A 316 -7.99 16.74 -1.34
N VAL A 317 -7.83 17.76 -2.20
CA VAL A 317 -6.59 18.54 -2.29
C VAL A 317 -6.51 19.54 -1.15
N VAL A 318 -5.42 19.53 -0.38
CA VAL A 318 -5.16 20.57 0.61
C VAL A 318 -4.18 21.60 0.05
N VAL A 319 -4.56 22.88 0.07
CA VAL A 319 -3.75 24.01 -0.37
C VAL A 319 -3.47 24.93 0.82
N ALA A 320 -2.20 25.24 1.07
CA ALA A 320 -1.83 26.15 2.16
C ALA A 320 -0.68 27.08 1.80
N GLY A 321 -0.71 28.28 2.36
CA GLY A 321 0.38 29.24 2.17
C GLY A 321 1.63 28.82 2.94
N VAL A 322 2.81 28.89 2.32
CA VAL A 322 4.10 28.48 2.93
C VAL A 322 4.48 29.29 4.18
N GLY A 323 3.93 30.50 4.32
CA GLY A 323 4.16 31.40 5.44
C GLY A 323 4.86 32.71 5.06
N ASN A 324 4.79 33.69 5.96
CA ASN A 324 5.26 35.06 5.72
C ASN A 324 6.58 35.41 6.45
N GLY A 325 7.36 34.40 6.86
CA GLY A 325 8.61 34.57 7.61
C GLY A 325 9.83 34.94 6.76
N GLY A 326 9.72 34.86 5.43
CA GLY A 326 10.82 35.08 4.48
C GLY A 326 11.63 33.83 4.17
N GLU A 327 12.66 34.00 3.32
CA GLU A 327 13.52 32.90 2.88
C GLU A 327 14.15 32.12 4.05
N GLY A 328 14.15 30.79 3.96
CA GLY A 328 14.63 29.89 4.99
C GLY A 328 13.64 29.66 6.13
N THR A 329 12.35 29.92 5.89
CA THR A 329 11.27 29.68 6.87
C THR A 329 10.02 29.15 6.19
N SER A 330 9.27 28.33 6.91
CA SER A 330 7.95 27.83 6.52
C SER A 330 7.09 27.59 7.77
N LEU A 331 5.79 27.42 7.59
CA LEU A 331 4.83 27.06 8.64
C LEU A 331 3.98 25.87 8.18
N SER A 332 3.54 25.07 9.12
CA SER A 332 2.56 24.01 8.87
C SER A 332 1.14 24.58 8.84
N PRO A 333 0.22 24.03 8.02
CA PRO A 333 0.39 22.85 7.16
C PRO A 333 1.10 23.14 5.83
N GLY A 334 1.40 24.40 5.51
CA GLY A 334 2.06 24.81 4.27
C GLY A 334 3.48 24.31 4.06
N ASN A 335 4.01 23.43 4.91
CA ASN A 335 5.29 22.76 4.75
C ASN A 335 5.19 21.23 4.76
N ALA A 336 3.97 20.66 4.83
CA ALA A 336 3.73 19.23 4.77
C ALA A 336 3.81 18.74 3.30
N ALA A 337 4.31 17.52 3.08
CA ALA A 337 4.54 17.01 1.72
C ALA A 337 3.23 16.72 0.96
N ASP A 338 2.16 16.35 1.67
CA ASP A 338 0.84 16.07 1.08
C ASP A 338 0.04 17.34 0.73
N VAL A 339 0.56 18.52 1.10
CA VAL A 339 -0.09 19.80 0.85
C VAL A 339 0.51 20.44 -0.40
N ILE A 340 -0.31 21.15 -1.17
CA ILE A 340 0.19 22.08 -2.18
C ILE A 340 0.61 23.35 -1.46
N SER A 341 1.92 23.49 -1.21
CA SER A 341 2.53 24.63 -0.54
C SER A 341 2.67 25.81 -1.49
N VAL A 342 2.14 26.98 -1.10
CA VAL A 342 2.03 28.14 -1.98
C VAL A 342 2.81 29.35 -1.46
N GLY A 343 3.76 29.82 -2.25
CA GLY A 343 4.44 31.11 -2.05
C GLY A 343 3.80 32.25 -2.85
N ALA A 344 4.31 33.46 -2.65
CA ALA A 344 3.75 34.67 -3.27
C ALA A 344 4.62 35.25 -4.39
N VAL A 345 3.98 35.85 -5.39
CA VAL A 345 4.62 36.77 -6.35
C VAL A 345 3.92 38.14 -6.39
N ASP A 346 4.67 39.17 -6.78
CA ASP A 346 4.12 40.49 -7.13
C ASP A 346 3.71 40.57 -8.60
N ARG A 347 2.99 41.64 -8.99
CA ARG A 347 2.58 41.93 -10.38
C ARG A 347 3.71 42.11 -11.41
N ARG A 348 4.96 41.90 -11.01
CA ARG A 348 6.13 41.86 -11.89
C ARG A 348 6.80 40.48 -11.82
N ASP A 349 6.04 39.48 -11.38
CA ASP A 349 6.42 38.07 -11.34
C ASP A 349 7.58 37.79 -10.39
N ARG A 350 7.77 38.62 -9.36
CA ARG A 350 8.88 38.46 -8.39
C ARG A 350 8.38 38.03 -7.03
N VAL A 351 9.11 37.10 -6.42
CA VAL A 351 8.85 36.64 -5.05
C VAL A 351 9.19 37.75 -4.05
N PRO A 352 8.24 38.24 -3.24
CA PRO A 352 8.49 39.29 -2.25
C PRO A 352 9.29 38.72 -1.07
N SER A 353 10.03 39.59 -0.36
CA SER A 353 10.93 39.16 0.73
C SER A 353 10.23 38.51 1.92
N PHE A 354 8.92 38.69 2.07
CA PHE A 354 8.15 38.05 3.13
C PHE A 354 7.77 36.61 2.78
N SER A 355 7.71 36.24 1.49
CA SER A 355 7.30 34.89 1.10
C SER A 355 8.32 33.91 1.68
N GLY A 356 7.82 32.93 2.41
CA GLY A 356 8.59 31.80 2.94
C GLY A 356 9.22 30.96 1.84
N GLY A 357 9.89 29.91 2.28
CA GLY A 357 10.41 28.85 1.44
C GLY A 357 11.74 28.34 1.95
N GLU A 358 11.88 27.03 2.02
CA GLU A 358 13.03 26.32 2.54
C GLU A 358 13.08 24.89 2.00
N LYS A 359 14.20 24.22 2.24
CA LYS A 359 14.31 22.78 1.99
C LYS A 359 14.01 22.04 3.29
N ILE A 360 13.02 21.16 3.24
CA ILE A 360 12.62 20.31 4.36
C ILE A 360 13.45 19.02 4.32
N ASP A 361 14.02 18.66 5.47
CA ASP A 361 14.56 17.34 5.74
C ASP A 361 13.50 16.59 6.56
N THR A 362 12.95 15.53 5.99
CA THR A 362 11.74 14.90 6.53
C THR A 362 11.96 14.32 7.91
N ALA A 363 13.09 13.65 8.10
CA ALA A 363 13.44 13.06 9.39
C ALA A 363 13.72 14.14 10.45
N ALA A 364 14.34 15.27 10.08
CA ALA A 364 14.64 16.35 11.01
C ALA A 364 13.42 17.18 11.39
N THR A 365 12.49 17.42 10.46
CA THR A 365 11.31 18.26 10.70
C THR A 365 10.17 17.46 11.33
N TRP A 366 9.94 16.24 10.86
CA TRP A 366 8.73 15.47 11.21
C TRP A 366 9.04 14.23 12.05
N GLY A 367 10.28 13.75 12.07
CA GLY A 367 10.68 12.58 12.84
C GLY A 367 9.87 11.35 12.44
N SER A 368 9.33 10.63 13.44
CA SER A 368 8.48 9.46 13.22
C SER A 368 7.04 9.79 12.85
N HIS A 369 6.68 11.06 12.69
CA HIS A 369 5.34 11.48 12.31
C HIS A 369 5.15 11.58 10.80
N ALA A 370 6.23 11.58 10.02
CA ALA A 370 6.13 11.58 8.56
C ALA A 370 5.56 10.24 8.05
N PRO A 371 4.55 10.28 7.17
CA PRO A 371 4.13 9.12 6.39
C PRO A 371 5.27 8.50 5.59
N ASP A 372 5.19 7.19 5.36
CA ASP A 372 6.24 6.42 4.67
C ASP A 372 6.42 6.85 3.20
N HIS A 373 5.39 7.42 2.56
CA HIS A 373 5.48 7.91 1.17
C HIS A 373 6.13 9.29 1.06
N TRP A 374 6.37 10.00 2.16
CA TRP A 374 7.02 11.31 2.09
C TRP A 374 8.49 11.15 1.67
N PRO A 375 8.98 11.97 0.72
CA PRO A 375 10.36 11.90 0.28
C PRO A 375 11.31 12.29 1.43
N ASP A 376 12.53 11.74 1.45
CA ASP A 376 13.55 12.06 2.47
C ASP A 376 13.83 13.56 2.64
N SER A 377 13.71 14.31 1.53
CA SER A 377 13.79 15.77 1.54
C SER A 377 13.03 16.36 0.37
N TYR A 378 12.43 17.54 0.55
CA TYR A 378 11.67 18.25 -0.47
C TYR A 378 11.79 19.77 -0.29
N VAL A 379 11.36 20.54 -1.30
CA VAL A 379 11.39 22.00 -1.30
C VAL A 379 9.98 22.54 -1.11
N VAL A 380 9.85 23.59 -0.29
CA VAL A 380 8.65 24.40 -0.20
C VAL A 380 8.98 25.87 -0.49
N PRO A 381 8.07 26.65 -1.11
CA PRO A 381 6.78 26.22 -1.64
C PRO A 381 6.91 25.29 -2.85
N ASN A 382 5.85 24.54 -3.17
CA ASN A 382 5.74 23.77 -4.41
C ASN A 382 5.62 24.72 -5.60
N VAL A 383 4.74 25.71 -5.49
CA VAL A 383 4.47 26.70 -6.52
C VAL A 383 4.28 28.08 -5.91
N VAL A 384 4.31 29.12 -6.74
CA VAL A 384 3.96 30.48 -6.34
C VAL A 384 2.75 31.01 -7.12
N ALA A 385 2.00 31.90 -6.48
CA ALA A 385 0.83 32.53 -7.09
C ALA A 385 0.72 34.01 -6.66
N PRO A 386 -0.10 34.83 -7.34
CA PRO A 386 -0.25 36.24 -7.02
C PRO A 386 -0.58 36.47 -5.53
N GLY A 387 0.26 37.24 -4.84
CA GLY A 387 0.12 37.46 -3.39
C GLY A 387 0.41 38.88 -2.92
N VAL A 388 0.51 39.85 -3.83
CA VAL A 388 0.82 41.25 -3.50
C VAL A 388 -0.09 42.22 -4.23
N SER A 389 -0.79 43.06 -3.46
CA SER A 389 -1.77 44.04 -3.98
C SER A 389 -2.95 43.36 -4.70
N ILE A 390 -3.42 42.25 -4.13
CA ILE A 390 -4.52 41.46 -4.67
C ILE A 390 -5.83 42.17 -4.34
N GLU A 391 -6.57 42.55 -5.38
CA GLU A 391 -7.93 43.07 -5.25
C GLU A 391 -8.88 41.93 -4.87
N THR A 392 -9.62 42.11 -3.78
CA THR A 392 -10.57 41.12 -3.26
C THR A 392 -11.66 41.81 -2.44
N THR A 393 -12.64 41.05 -1.99
CA THR A 393 -13.75 41.49 -1.13
C THR A 393 -13.28 42.00 0.23
N ASN A 394 -14.10 42.81 0.88
CA ASN A 394 -13.83 43.38 2.20
C ASN A 394 -15.01 43.15 3.14
N ASP A 395 -14.73 42.77 4.39
CA ASP A 395 -15.77 42.61 5.41
C ASP A 395 -16.55 43.91 5.65
N GLY A 396 -17.88 43.78 5.76
CA GLY A 396 -18.82 44.90 5.80
C GLY A 396 -19.11 45.51 4.42
N GLY A 397 -18.72 44.83 3.34
CA GLY A 397 -18.97 45.19 1.95
C GLY A 397 -17.82 45.92 1.22
N GLY A 398 -17.86 45.81 -0.11
CA GLY A 398 -16.94 46.49 -1.03
C GLY A 398 -15.63 45.73 -1.23
N HIS A 399 -14.61 46.41 -1.74
CA HIS A 399 -13.35 45.76 -2.14
C HIS A 399 -12.14 46.43 -1.50
N THR A 400 -11.10 45.65 -1.29
CA THR A 400 -9.83 46.07 -0.70
C THR A 400 -8.65 45.47 -1.45
N HIS A 401 -7.43 45.81 -1.04
CA HIS A 401 -6.21 45.19 -1.55
C HIS A 401 -5.43 44.54 -0.41
N ALA A 402 -5.06 43.28 -0.59
CA ALA A 402 -4.36 42.49 0.41
C ALA A 402 -3.00 41.98 -0.09
N ARG A 403 -2.18 41.48 0.84
CA ARG A 403 -0.90 40.82 0.54
C ARG A 403 -0.59 39.75 1.57
N GLY A 404 0.09 38.69 1.13
CA GLY A 404 0.53 37.57 1.94
C GLY A 404 0.50 36.27 1.14
N THR A 405 1.16 35.23 1.63
CA THR A 405 0.96 33.87 1.08
C THR A 405 -0.48 33.39 1.28
N SER A 406 -1.21 33.98 2.24
CA SER A 406 -2.66 33.80 2.42
C SER A 406 -3.53 34.39 1.30
N MET A 407 -2.97 35.24 0.43
CA MET A 407 -3.65 35.66 -0.80
C MET A 407 -3.24 34.77 -1.99
N SER A 408 -2.06 34.15 -1.94
CA SER A 408 -1.61 33.24 -3.00
C SER A 408 -2.28 31.86 -2.91
N ALA A 409 -2.42 31.30 -1.71
CA ALA A 409 -3.08 30.02 -1.48
C ALA A 409 -4.50 29.94 -2.09
N PRO A 410 -5.41 30.92 -1.90
CA PRO A 410 -6.73 30.87 -2.54
C PRO A 410 -6.69 31.02 -4.07
N HIS A 411 -5.66 31.63 -4.67
CA HIS A 411 -5.54 31.57 -6.14
C HIS A 411 -5.28 30.13 -6.61
N VAL A 412 -4.42 29.40 -5.90
CA VAL A 412 -4.13 27.99 -6.20
C VAL A 412 -5.34 27.11 -5.88
N ALA A 413 -6.04 27.33 -4.77
CA ALA A 413 -7.27 26.59 -4.47
C ALA A 413 -8.35 26.77 -5.55
N GLY A 414 -8.53 27.99 -6.05
CA GLY A 414 -9.40 28.25 -7.19
C GLY A 414 -8.89 27.61 -8.50
N ALA A 415 -7.57 27.58 -8.72
CA ALA A 415 -6.98 26.92 -9.87
C ALA A 415 -7.20 25.40 -9.85
N VAL A 416 -7.01 24.76 -8.69
CA VAL A 416 -7.37 23.34 -8.46
C VAL A 416 -8.84 23.12 -8.81
N ALA A 417 -9.73 24.01 -8.36
CA ALA A 417 -11.15 23.88 -8.67
C ALA A 417 -11.47 24.01 -10.17
N LEU A 418 -10.78 24.90 -10.89
CA LEU A 418 -10.90 25.01 -12.35
C LEU A 418 -10.37 23.76 -13.08
N VAL A 419 -9.25 23.19 -12.61
CA VAL A 419 -8.68 21.96 -13.17
C VAL A 419 -9.68 20.80 -12.98
N GLN A 420 -10.18 20.60 -11.76
CA GLN A 420 -11.14 19.54 -11.44
C GLN A 420 -12.47 19.70 -12.19
N ALA A 421 -13.00 20.93 -12.32
CA ALA A 421 -14.22 21.19 -13.08
C ALA A 421 -14.03 21.07 -14.60
N GLY A 422 -12.79 21.13 -15.08
CA GLY A 422 -12.43 21.05 -16.49
C GLY A 422 -12.26 19.62 -17.01
N THR A 423 -12.18 18.63 -16.12
CA THR A 423 -11.97 17.22 -16.46
C THR A 423 -13.24 16.39 -16.30
N ALA A 424 -13.28 15.23 -16.98
CA ALA A 424 -14.41 14.30 -16.89
C ALA A 424 -14.28 13.28 -15.74
N GLU A 425 -13.10 13.22 -15.11
CA GLU A 425 -12.74 12.29 -14.04
C GLU A 425 -12.48 13.03 -12.73
N ASN A 426 -12.74 12.36 -11.60
CA ASN A 426 -12.30 12.86 -10.30
C ASN A 426 -10.80 12.61 -10.19
N LEU A 427 -10.00 13.67 -10.23
CA LEU A 427 -8.55 13.54 -10.27
C LEU A 427 -8.04 13.22 -8.87
N GLU A 428 -7.00 12.41 -8.80
CA GLU A 428 -6.29 12.21 -7.55
C GLU A 428 -5.53 13.50 -7.17
N PRO A 429 -5.42 13.85 -5.88
CA PRO A 429 -4.73 15.07 -5.46
C PRO A 429 -3.30 15.22 -6.01
N ASP A 430 -2.60 14.09 -6.16
CA ASP A 430 -1.24 14.05 -6.71
C ASP A 430 -1.21 14.41 -8.21
N GLU A 431 -2.24 14.06 -8.98
CA GLU A 431 -2.33 14.39 -10.40
C GLU A 431 -2.48 15.91 -10.59
N ILE A 432 -3.32 16.55 -9.78
CA ILE A 432 -3.50 18.00 -9.82
C ILE A 432 -2.23 18.70 -9.37
N LYS A 433 -1.62 18.24 -8.26
CA LYS A 433 -0.36 18.80 -7.76
C LYS A 433 0.74 18.71 -8.82
N TYR A 434 0.92 17.54 -9.42
CA TYR A 434 1.92 17.32 -10.46
C TYR A 434 1.69 18.21 -11.68
N ALA A 435 0.44 18.36 -12.14
CA ALA A 435 0.13 19.22 -13.27
C ALA A 435 0.41 20.70 -12.96
N LEU A 436 0.09 21.17 -11.76
CA LEU A 436 0.39 22.54 -11.34
C LEU A 436 1.90 22.81 -11.24
N GLU A 437 2.67 21.85 -10.72
CA GLU A 437 4.14 21.95 -10.59
C GLU A 437 4.82 21.93 -11.97
N THR A 438 4.50 20.93 -12.80
CA THR A 438 5.20 20.71 -14.08
C THR A 438 4.87 21.73 -15.17
N THR A 439 3.72 22.40 -15.07
CA THR A 439 3.30 23.44 -16.03
C THR A 439 3.57 24.85 -15.54
N ALA A 440 4.04 25.01 -14.29
CA ALA A 440 4.45 26.30 -13.76
C ALA A 440 5.61 26.89 -14.55
N TRP A 441 5.72 28.21 -14.55
CA TRP A 441 6.74 28.93 -15.29
C TRP A 441 7.49 29.94 -14.41
N LYS A 442 8.73 30.23 -14.78
CA LYS A 442 9.57 31.22 -14.05
C LYS A 442 10.00 32.36 -14.97
N PRO A 443 10.20 33.57 -14.42
CA PRO A 443 10.77 34.67 -15.18
C PRO A 443 12.18 34.38 -15.72
N ASP A 444 12.52 35.00 -16.85
CA ASP A 444 13.85 34.89 -17.46
C ASP A 444 14.98 35.20 -16.46
N GLY A 445 15.88 34.23 -16.27
CA GLY A 445 17.07 34.36 -15.43
C GLY A 445 16.95 33.80 -14.01
N GLU A 446 15.78 33.29 -13.64
CA GLU A 446 15.62 32.42 -12.47
C GLU A 446 16.04 30.97 -12.81
N PRO A 447 16.35 30.11 -11.82
CA PRO A 447 16.74 28.72 -12.05
C PRO A 447 15.60 27.88 -12.62
N ASP A 448 15.87 27.06 -13.64
CA ASP A 448 14.89 26.13 -14.21
C ASP A 448 14.52 25.00 -13.22
N GLU A 449 15.43 24.63 -12.32
CA GLU A 449 15.22 23.63 -11.27
C GLU A 449 14.36 24.16 -10.12
N THR A 450 13.65 23.27 -9.41
CA THR A 450 12.86 23.61 -8.22
C THR A 450 13.71 24.33 -7.17
N ASP A 451 13.24 25.47 -6.66
CA ASP A 451 13.99 26.32 -5.73
C ASP A 451 13.15 26.85 -4.56
N THR A 452 13.79 27.30 -3.49
CA THR A 452 13.11 27.72 -2.25
C THR A 452 12.43 29.10 -2.33
N ARG A 453 12.38 29.73 -3.50
CA ARG A 453 11.72 31.02 -3.72
C ARG A 453 10.50 30.84 -4.61
N TYR A 454 10.66 30.27 -5.79
CA TYR A 454 9.59 30.06 -6.77
C TYR A 454 8.97 28.66 -6.71
N GLY A 455 9.57 27.70 -6.00
CA GLY A 455 9.22 26.30 -6.16
C GLY A 455 9.50 25.88 -7.60
N ASP A 456 8.50 25.30 -8.26
CA ASP A 456 8.52 25.00 -9.70
C ASP A 456 8.11 26.20 -10.56
N GLY A 457 7.46 27.23 -9.99
CA GLY A 457 7.19 28.49 -10.69
C GLY A 457 5.84 29.12 -10.35
N ILE A 458 5.48 30.14 -11.12
CA ILE A 458 4.16 30.74 -11.13
C ILE A 458 3.21 29.78 -11.83
N ILE A 459 2.10 29.44 -11.17
CA ILE A 459 1.10 28.52 -11.74
C ILE A 459 0.52 29.07 -13.05
N ASP A 460 0.28 28.17 -14.01
CA ASP A 460 -0.47 28.43 -15.24
C ASP A 460 -1.67 27.47 -15.26
N THR A 461 -2.85 27.97 -14.86
CA THR A 461 -4.04 27.13 -14.71
C THR A 461 -4.52 26.56 -16.04
N TYR A 462 -4.33 27.29 -17.14
CA TYR A 462 -4.67 26.80 -18.48
C TYR A 462 -3.75 25.65 -18.88
N ALA A 463 -2.43 25.81 -18.70
CA ALA A 463 -1.48 24.75 -19.02
C ALA A 463 -1.66 23.53 -18.12
N ALA A 464 -1.95 23.72 -16.83
CA ALA A 464 -2.26 22.62 -15.91
C ALA A 464 -3.49 21.84 -16.37
N LEU A 465 -4.59 22.52 -16.73
CA LEU A 465 -5.78 21.84 -17.24
C LEU A 465 -5.55 21.18 -18.60
N GLU A 466 -4.78 21.79 -19.52
CA GLU A 466 -4.37 21.11 -20.77
C GLU A 466 -3.56 19.86 -20.50
N ALA A 467 -2.62 19.92 -19.55
CA ALA A 467 -1.79 18.78 -19.20
C ALA A 467 -2.67 17.65 -18.69
N VAL A 468 -3.54 17.91 -17.68
CA VAL A 468 -4.46 16.88 -17.16
C VAL A 468 -5.45 16.39 -18.22
N GLY A 469 -6.00 17.26 -19.07
CA GLY A 469 -6.83 16.90 -20.22
C GLY A 469 -6.09 16.23 -21.39
N THR A 470 -4.83 15.86 -21.18
CA THR A 470 -4.06 14.95 -22.03
C THR A 470 -3.51 13.77 -21.25
N HIS A 471 -3.69 13.69 -19.93
CA HIS A 471 -3.11 12.62 -19.14
C HIS A 471 -4.02 11.37 -19.15
N ALA A 472 -3.37 10.22 -19.14
CA ALA A 472 -3.94 8.89 -19.17
C ALA A 472 -3.35 8.07 -18.03
N THR A 473 -4.08 7.08 -17.58
CA THR A 473 -3.61 6.15 -16.55
C THR A 473 -3.20 4.83 -17.19
N LEU A 474 -2.06 4.28 -16.78
CA LEU A 474 -1.71 2.88 -17.03
C LEU A 474 -1.90 2.11 -15.73
N GLU A 475 -2.74 1.08 -15.74
CA GLU A 475 -2.90 0.19 -14.58
C GLU A 475 -2.83 -1.26 -14.99
N GLY A 476 -2.68 -2.16 -14.04
CA GLY A 476 -2.78 -3.58 -14.28
C GLY A 476 -2.19 -4.43 -13.18
N THR A 477 -2.06 -5.72 -13.43
CA THR A 477 -1.57 -6.69 -12.46
C THR A 477 -0.31 -7.39 -12.92
N VAL A 478 0.57 -7.74 -11.98
CA VAL A 478 1.75 -8.58 -12.20
C VAL A 478 1.60 -9.88 -11.41
N ARG A 479 1.69 -11.01 -12.12
CA ARG A 479 1.52 -12.37 -11.57
C ARG A 479 2.69 -13.27 -11.93
N ASP A 480 2.88 -14.31 -11.13
CA ASP A 480 3.79 -15.41 -11.46
C ASP A 480 3.21 -16.23 -12.62
N ALA A 481 4.03 -16.50 -13.64
CA ALA A 481 3.58 -17.18 -14.85
C ALA A 481 3.22 -18.66 -14.65
N GLU A 482 3.77 -19.32 -13.64
CA GLU A 482 3.52 -20.74 -13.35
C GLU A 482 2.42 -20.93 -12.31
N THR A 483 2.41 -20.12 -11.25
CA THR A 483 1.50 -20.28 -10.11
C THR A 483 0.24 -19.42 -10.21
N ASP A 484 0.22 -18.43 -11.11
CA ASP A 484 -0.80 -17.37 -11.20
C ASP A 484 -0.94 -16.53 -9.90
N GLY A 485 0.03 -16.66 -8.99
CA GLY A 485 0.11 -15.92 -7.75
C GLY A 485 0.42 -14.44 -8.00
N ALA A 486 -0.22 -13.56 -7.23
CA ALA A 486 0.06 -12.12 -7.28
C ALA A 486 1.49 -11.81 -6.80
N LEU A 487 2.20 -10.92 -7.51
CA LEU A 487 3.57 -10.52 -7.18
C LEU A 487 3.63 -9.09 -6.66
N SER A 488 3.94 -8.93 -5.37
CA SER A 488 4.15 -7.63 -4.73
C SER A 488 5.58 -7.12 -4.87
N ASN A 489 5.78 -5.81 -4.73
CA ASN A 489 7.09 -5.14 -4.84
C ASN A 489 7.83 -5.46 -6.16
N VAL A 490 7.09 -5.58 -7.27
CA VAL A 490 7.66 -5.63 -8.63
C VAL A 490 7.91 -4.20 -9.08
N SER A 491 9.09 -3.89 -9.62
CA SER A 491 9.38 -2.59 -10.24
C SER A 491 8.74 -2.50 -11.63
N VAL A 492 7.98 -1.44 -11.89
CA VAL A 492 7.39 -1.09 -13.18
C VAL A 492 7.93 0.26 -13.59
N GLU A 493 8.86 0.28 -14.53
CA GLU A 493 9.40 1.48 -15.14
C GLU A 493 8.68 1.76 -16.46
N VAL A 494 8.20 2.98 -16.66
CA VAL A 494 7.53 3.43 -17.89
C VAL A 494 8.29 4.63 -18.41
N SER A 495 8.80 4.58 -19.62
CA SER A 495 9.65 5.63 -20.19
C SER A 495 9.26 6.02 -21.61
N ALA A 496 9.40 7.31 -21.91
CA ALA A 496 9.28 7.86 -23.25
C ALA A 496 10.25 9.04 -23.41
N ASP A 497 11.12 8.96 -24.43
CA ASP A 497 12.22 9.90 -24.67
C ASP A 497 13.17 10.06 -23.46
N GLU A 498 13.16 11.21 -22.77
CA GLU A 498 13.96 11.47 -21.56
C GLU A 498 13.14 11.39 -20.26
N THR A 499 11.82 11.18 -20.35
CA THR A 499 10.91 11.09 -19.20
C THR A 499 10.80 9.63 -18.74
N VAL A 500 10.97 9.41 -17.43
CA VAL A 500 10.87 8.09 -16.78
C VAL A 500 9.92 8.19 -15.59
N TYR A 501 9.03 7.22 -15.49
CA TYR A 501 8.09 7.03 -14.40
C TYR A 501 8.37 5.66 -13.78
N GLU A 502 8.31 5.56 -12.46
CA GLU A 502 8.56 4.30 -11.74
C GLU A 502 7.46 4.04 -10.73
N ARG A 503 7.00 2.79 -10.64
CA ARG A 503 6.09 2.35 -9.58
C ARG A 503 6.37 0.92 -9.14
N THR A 504 5.89 0.56 -7.95
CA THR A 504 5.94 -0.81 -7.44
C THR A 504 4.54 -1.39 -7.26
N THR A 505 4.40 -2.70 -7.46
CA THR A 505 3.12 -3.40 -7.22
C THR A 505 2.81 -3.58 -5.74
N ASP A 506 1.51 -3.55 -5.40
CA ASP A 506 0.99 -3.79 -4.05
C ASP A 506 0.95 -5.30 -3.67
N THR A 507 0.37 -5.63 -2.51
CA THR A 507 0.23 -7.03 -2.04
C THR A 507 -0.65 -7.91 -2.92
N ASN A 508 -1.52 -7.32 -3.74
CA ASN A 508 -2.37 -7.99 -4.72
C ASN A 508 -1.73 -8.04 -6.12
N GLY A 509 -0.49 -7.57 -6.25
CA GLY A 509 0.23 -7.50 -7.52
C GLY A 509 -0.26 -6.40 -8.44
N THR A 510 -1.05 -5.45 -7.94
CA THR A 510 -1.64 -4.36 -8.74
C THR A 510 -0.71 -3.16 -8.77
N PHE A 511 -0.67 -2.46 -9.90
CA PHE A 511 -0.07 -1.13 -10.01
C PHE A 511 -0.99 -0.19 -10.77
N LYS A 512 -0.88 1.10 -10.47
CA LYS A 512 -1.55 2.20 -11.17
C LYS A 512 -0.54 3.33 -11.33
N LEU A 513 -0.43 3.85 -12.55
CA LEU A 513 0.48 4.91 -12.94
C LEU A 513 -0.31 5.99 -13.68
N PRO A 514 -0.84 6.99 -12.95
CA PRO A 514 -1.50 8.13 -13.55
C PRO A 514 -0.49 9.13 -14.14
N GLY A 515 -1.00 10.16 -14.84
CA GLY A 515 -0.17 11.28 -15.31
C GLY A 515 0.69 10.98 -16.56
N LEU A 516 0.37 9.94 -17.32
CA LEU A 516 1.04 9.67 -18.60
C LEU A 516 0.44 10.53 -19.71
N GLU A 517 1.25 11.13 -20.58
CA GLU A 517 0.73 11.77 -21.79
C GLU A 517 -0.02 10.76 -22.67
N GLY A 518 -1.26 11.09 -23.00
CA GLY A 518 -2.17 10.33 -23.84
C GLY A 518 -1.82 10.41 -25.33
N ASP A 519 -2.31 9.42 -26.07
CA ASP A 519 -1.99 9.16 -27.48
C ASP A 519 -0.47 9.05 -27.75
N ARG A 520 0.30 8.62 -26.74
CA ARG A 520 1.77 8.48 -26.77
C ARG A 520 2.20 7.03 -26.58
N GLU A 521 3.31 6.66 -27.22
CA GLU A 521 3.95 5.35 -27.08
C GLU A 521 5.02 5.38 -25.98
N TYR A 522 4.95 4.41 -25.07
CA TYR A 522 5.87 4.23 -23.96
C TYR A 522 6.61 2.89 -24.06
N THR A 523 7.84 2.84 -23.56
CA THR A 523 8.55 1.59 -23.25
C THR A 523 8.31 1.26 -21.78
N ILE A 524 7.81 0.06 -21.50
CA ILE A 524 7.44 -0.39 -20.17
C ILE A 524 8.37 -1.55 -19.82
N THR A 525 9.12 -1.43 -18.73
CA THR A 525 10.04 -2.44 -18.21
C THR A 525 9.51 -2.92 -16.85
N VAL A 526 9.30 -4.22 -16.70
CA VAL A 526 8.80 -4.84 -15.47
C VAL A 526 9.87 -5.78 -14.92
N GLU A 527 10.32 -5.53 -13.69
CA GLU A 527 11.48 -6.20 -13.09
C GLU A 527 11.21 -6.62 -11.64
N LYS A 528 11.61 -7.85 -11.31
CA LYS A 528 11.63 -8.35 -9.94
C LYS A 528 12.83 -9.28 -9.76
N PRO A 529 13.65 -9.12 -8.70
CA PRO A 529 14.71 -10.07 -8.39
C PRO A 529 14.16 -11.50 -8.31
N GLY A 530 14.86 -12.44 -8.93
CA GLY A 530 14.40 -13.82 -9.07
C GLY A 530 13.66 -14.16 -10.35
N TYR A 531 13.20 -13.15 -11.11
CA TYR A 531 12.35 -13.31 -12.30
C TYR A 531 13.04 -12.74 -13.55
N ASP A 532 12.59 -13.19 -14.72
CA ASP A 532 13.01 -12.61 -16.00
C ASP A 532 12.44 -11.20 -16.18
N THR A 533 13.27 -10.25 -16.61
CA THR A 533 12.83 -8.90 -16.97
C THR A 533 11.93 -8.94 -18.21
N MET A 534 10.79 -8.25 -18.15
CA MET A 534 9.90 -8.03 -19.28
C MET A 534 10.04 -6.59 -19.79
N THR A 535 10.07 -6.41 -21.11
CA THR A 535 10.03 -5.08 -21.74
C THR A 535 9.07 -5.07 -22.93
N GLU A 536 8.11 -4.16 -22.96
CA GLU A 536 7.15 -3.98 -24.06
C GLU A 536 6.92 -2.50 -24.38
N THR A 537 6.62 -2.19 -25.64
CA THR A 537 6.16 -0.86 -26.06
C THR A 537 4.64 -0.81 -26.16
N LYS A 538 3.99 0.19 -25.56
CA LYS A 538 2.53 0.35 -25.58
C LYS A 538 2.12 1.80 -25.84
N THR A 539 1.16 2.00 -26.73
CA THR A 539 0.48 3.30 -26.90
C THR A 539 -0.64 3.44 -25.87
N ILE A 540 -0.58 4.49 -25.07
CA ILE A 540 -1.60 4.81 -24.06
C ILE A 540 -2.58 5.81 -24.70
N PRO A 541 -3.89 5.52 -24.77
CA PRO A 541 -4.85 6.44 -25.39
C PRO A 541 -5.12 7.64 -24.48
N ALA A 542 -5.35 8.82 -25.07
CA ALA A 542 -5.74 10.00 -24.29
C ALA A 542 -7.09 9.81 -23.58
N GLU A 543 -7.25 10.47 -22.43
CA GLU A 543 -8.52 10.55 -21.67
C GLU A 543 -9.08 9.17 -21.25
N THR A 544 -8.21 8.17 -21.05
CA THR A 544 -8.61 6.82 -20.66
C THR A 544 -7.58 6.13 -19.79
N THR A 545 -8.05 5.17 -18.99
CA THR A 545 -7.22 4.14 -18.38
C THR A 545 -6.89 3.02 -19.38
N ALA A 546 -5.62 2.62 -19.42
CA ALA A 546 -5.12 1.51 -20.23
C ALA A 546 -4.64 0.36 -19.35
N ASP A 547 -5.15 -0.85 -19.59
CA ASP A 547 -4.81 -2.04 -18.79
C ASP A 547 -3.57 -2.79 -19.29
N LEU A 548 -2.62 -3.13 -18.42
CA LEU A 548 -1.46 -3.96 -18.70
C LEU A 548 -1.30 -5.05 -17.62
N ASP A 549 -1.81 -6.24 -17.93
CA ASP A 549 -1.54 -7.43 -17.14
C ASP A 549 -0.26 -8.12 -17.62
N VAL A 550 0.64 -8.42 -16.67
CA VAL A 550 1.95 -9.02 -16.92
C VAL A 550 2.08 -10.33 -16.14
N SER A 551 2.59 -11.36 -16.80
CA SER A 551 3.01 -12.60 -16.16
C SER A 551 4.53 -12.72 -16.25
N LEU A 552 5.21 -12.77 -15.10
CA LEU A 552 6.66 -12.93 -15.03
C LEU A 552 7.02 -14.40 -14.76
N ALA A 553 7.93 -14.95 -15.56
CA ALA A 553 8.51 -16.26 -15.32
C ALA A 553 9.69 -16.14 -14.35
N GLY A 554 9.84 -17.09 -13.43
CA GLY A 554 11.05 -17.20 -12.62
C GLY A 554 12.26 -17.48 -13.50
N SER A 555 13.42 -16.91 -13.16
CA SER A 555 14.61 -16.97 -14.03
C SER A 555 15.46 -18.25 -13.83
N GLY A 556 14.91 -19.33 -13.26
CA GLY A 556 15.69 -20.49 -12.81
C GLY A 556 14.98 -21.82 -13.01
N SER A 557 15.68 -22.92 -12.74
CA SER A 557 15.08 -24.26 -12.77
C SER A 557 15.63 -25.20 -11.70
N ILE A 558 14.84 -26.19 -11.29
CA ILE A 558 15.24 -27.24 -10.34
C ILE A 558 15.13 -28.59 -11.04
N GLU A 559 16.22 -29.36 -11.02
CA GLU A 559 16.25 -30.76 -11.46
C GLU A 559 16.31 -31.68 -10.24
N VAL A 560 15.44 -32.68 -10.20
CA VAL A 560 15.34 -33.63 -9.08
C VAL A 560 15.41 -35.05 -9.60
N ASP A 561 16.46 -35.78 -9.21
CA ASP A 561 16.57 -37.23 -9.42
C ASP A 561 15.93 -37.98 -8.24
N VAL A 562 14.86 -38.74 -8.49
CA VAL A 562 14.14 -39.51 -7.48
C VAL A 562 14.48 -40.99 -7.64
N THR A 563 15.06 -41.59 -6.61
CA THR A 563 15.59 -42.97 -6.63
C THR A 563 15.03 -43.83 -5.52
N ASP A 564 15.03 -45.14 -5.75
CA ASP A 564 14.72 -46.18 -4.77
C ASP A 564 15.93 -46.47 -3.86
N ASP A 565 15.71 -46.61 -2.54
CA ASP A 565 16.77 -46.85 -1.55
C ASP A 565 17.38 -48.26 -1.58
N HIS A 566 16.66 -49.24 -2.13
CA HIS A 566 17.07 -50.64 -2.17
C HIS A 566 17.68 -51.02 -3.51
N PHE A 567 17.01 -50.69 -4.62
CA PHE A 567 17.34 -51.13 -5.97
C PHE A 567 18.08 -50.05 -6.78
N GLY A 568 18.06 -48.78 -6.33
CA GLY A 568 18.74 -47.66 -6.99
C GLY A 568 18.14 -47.27 -8.34
N GLU A 569 16.94 -47.76 -8.64
CA GLU A 569 16.18 -47.44 -9.85
C GLU A 569 15.50 -46.07 -9.72
N GLY A 570 15.33 -45.38 -10.85
CA GLY A 570 14.62 -44.11 -10.90
C GLY A 570 13.10 -44.32 -10.76
N ILE A 571 12.45 -43.50 -9.93
CA ILE A 571 11.01 -43.60 -9.66
C ILE A 571 10.24 -42.69 -10.64
N GLU A 572 9.69 -43.28 -11.70
CA GLU A 572 8.98 -42.55 -12.78
C GLU A 572 7.54 -42.11 -12.40
N THR A 573 7.01 -42.60 -11.29
CA THR A 573 5.63 -42.32 -10.82
C THR A 573 5.56 -41.28 -9.71
N ALA A 574 6.69 -40.65 -9.38
CA ALA A 574 6.74 -39.64 -8.34
C ALA A 574 6.06 -38.33 -8.78
N THR A 575 5.51 -37.62 -7.82
CA THR A 575 5.12 -36.21 -7.95
C THR A 575 6.14 -35.39 -7.19
N VAL A 576 6.75 -34.41 -7.87
CA VAL A 576 7.76 -33.51 -7.30
C VAL A 576 7.20 -32.10 -7.34
N GLU A 577 7.12 -31.46 -6.18
CA GLU A 577 6.62 -30.09 -6.02
C GLU A 577 7.62 -29.25 -5.23
N ALA A 578 7.87 -28.01 -5.66
CA ALA A 578 8.61 -27.01 -4.89
C ALA A 578 7.65 -25.95 -4.37
N VAL A 579 7.57 -25.81 -3.06
CA VAL A 579 6.66 -24.85 -2.40
C VAL A 579 7.46 -23.66 -1.86
N SER A 580 6.99 -22.45 -2.16
CA SER A 580 7.55 -21.18 -1.68
C SER A 580 6.44 -20.20 -1.28
N SER A 581 6.80 -18.99 -0.86
CA SER A 581 5.84 -17.90 -0.67
C SER A 581 5.15 -17.45 -1.96
N SER A 582 5.77 -17.69 -3.12
CA SER A 582 5.24 -17.34 -4.45
C SER A 582 4.27 -18.39 -5.01
N GLY A 583 4.14 -19.54 -4.33
CA GLY A 583 3.26 -20.64 -4.73
C GLY A 583 4.00 -21.98 -4.89
N THR A 584 3.33 -22.91 -5.57
CA THR A 584 3.80 -24.29 -5.78
C THR A 584 4.15 -24.52 -7.25
N TYR A 585 5.38 -24.95 -7.51
CA TYR A 585 5.88 -25.31 -8.83
C TYR A 585 5.93 -26.84 -8.96
N THR A 586 5.32 -27.40 -10.00
CA THR A 586 5.25 -28.85 -10.19
C THR A 586 6.25 -29.32 -11.25
N GLY A 587 7.03 -30.34 -10.91
CA GLY A 587 8.04 -30.92 -11.78
C GLY A 587 7.45 -31.79 -12.87
N SER A 588 7.99 -31.64 -14.09
CA SER A 588 7.70 -32.51 -15.22
C SER A 588 8.71 -33.67 -15.29
N HIS A 589 8.24 -34.90 -15.49
CA HIS A 589 9.12 -36.07 -15.61
C HIS A 589 9.94 -36.00 -16.92
N THR A 590 11.26 -36.12 -16.82
CA THR A 590 12.20 -36.05 -17.96
C THR A 590 12.83 -37.41 -18.32
N GLY A 591 12.64 -38.44 -17.49
CA GLY A 591 13.03 -39.84 -17.75
C GLY A 591 13.98 -40.40 -16.69
N ASN A 592 13.99 -41.73 -16.50
CA ASN A 592 14.83 -42.42 -15.50
C ASN A 592 14.68 -41.89 -14.06
N GLY A 593 13.48 -41.46 -13.67
CA GLY A 593 13.23 -40.89 -12.33
C GLY A 593 13.69 -39.44 -12.15
N SER A 594 14.16 -38.77 -13.22
CA SER A 594 14.49 -37.35 -13.20
C SER A 594 13.24 -36.49 -13.48
N TYR A 595 13.12 -35.38 -12.75
CA TYR A 595 12.05 -34.38 -12.89
C TYR A 595 12.66 -32.99 -13.02
N ARG A 596 12.00 -32.11 -13.78
CA ARG A 596 12.42 -30.73 -13.97
C ARG A 596 11.28 -29.75 -13.71
N LEU A 597 11.54 -28.81 -12.82
CA LEU A 597 10.70 -27.64 -12.53
C LEU A 597 11.33 -26.46 -13.26
N GLU A 598 10.61 -25.92 -14.24
CA GLU A 598 11.04 -24.76 -15.02
C GLU A 598 10.44 -23.47 -14.41
N ASN A 599 11.01 -22.32 -14.78
CA ASN A 599 10.50 -20.99 -14.44
C ASN A 599 10.37 -20.75 -12.92
N VAL A 600 11.28 -21.32 -12.14
CA VAL A 600 11.29 -21.21 -10.69
C VAL A 600 12.08 -19.96 -10.29
N PRO A 601 11.52 -19.04 -9.48
CA PRO A 601 12.22 -17.82 -9.08
C PRO A 601 13.56 -18.09 -8.39
N THR A 602 14.62 -17.41 -8.85
CA THR A 602 15.90 -17.43 -8.14
C THR A 602 15.80 -16.58 -6.85
N GLU A 603 16.80 -16.65 -5.96
CA GLU A 603 16.81 -15.95 -4.66
C GLU A 603 15.75 -16.38 -3.62
N SER A 604 14.88 -17.35 -3.96
CA SER A 604 13.89 -17.92 -3.03
C SER A 604 14.33 -19.27 -2.47
N GLU A 605 14.02 -19.55 -1.20
CA GLU A 605 14.13 -20.88 -0.62
C GLU A 605 12.86 -21.70 -0.90
N TYR A 606 13.04 -22.99 -1.21
CA TYR A 606 11.94 -23.90 -1.55
C TYR A 606 11.88 -25.07 -0.58
N ASN A 607 10.68 -25.51 -0.24
CA ASN A 607 10.46 -26.82 0.34
C ASN A 607 10.05 -27.79 -0.77
N LEU A 608 10.93 -28.72 -1.12
CA LEU A 608 10.62 -29.80 -2.06
C LEU A 608 9.79 -30.86 -1.35
N SER A 609 8.61 -31.16 -1.88
CA SER A 609 7.77 -32.29 -1.51
C SER A 609 7.80 -33.34 -2.61
N ILE A 610 8.14 -34.58 -2.24
CA ILE A 610 8.21 -35.72 -3.16
C ILE A 610 7.32 -36.82 -2.62
N THR A 611 6.36 -37.23 -3.44
CA THR A 611 5.43 -38.33 -3.12
C THR A 611 5.44 -39.36 -4.24
N ALA A 612 5.37 -40.65 -3.91
CA ALA A 612 5.28 -41.72 -4.90
C ALA A 612 4.50 -42.90 -4.32
N MET A 613 3.64 -43.53 -5.13
CA MET A 613 2.86 -44.69 -4.68
C MET A 613 3.78 -45.86 -4.29
N GLY A 614 3.55 -46.45 -3.11
CA GLY A 614 4.38 -47.54 -2.57
C GLY A 614 5.64 -47.07 -1.83
N TYR A 615 5.80 -45.76 -1.63
CA TYR A 615 6.92 -45.15 -0.94
C TYR A 615 6.44 -44.17 0.13
N GLY A 616 7.27 -43.94 1.16
CA GLY A 616 7.04 -42.86 2.11
C GLY A 616 7.33 -41.48 1.51
N ASP A 617 6.54 -40.48 1.92
CA ASP A 617 6.71 -39.09 1.50
C ASP A 617 8.05 -38.51 2.01
N SER A 618 8.62 -37.58 1.24
CA SER A 618 9.86 -36.89 1.58
C SER A 618 9.71 -35.38 1.43
N GLU A 619 10.20 -34.62 2.42
CA GLU A 619 10.27 -33.17 2.39
C GLU A 619 11.71 -32.69 2.61
N ARG A 620 12.13 -31.68 1.84
CA ARG A 620 13.51 -31.16 1.90
C ARG A 620 13.58 -29.69 1.53
N THR A 621 14.25 -28.89 2.36
CA THR A 621 14.58 -27.50 2.02
C THR A 621 15.72 -27.43 1.01
N VAL A 622 15.51 -26.64 -0.05
CA VAL A 622 16.49 -26.26 -1.06
C VAL A 622 16.77 -24.78 -0.91
N SER A 623 18.05 -24.45 -0.72
CA SER A 623 18.50 -23.07 -0.60
C SER A 623 18.35 -22.30 -1.92
N ALA A 624 18.25 -20.99 -1.78
CA ALA A 624 18.16 -20.07 -2.90
C ALA A 624 19.30 -20.22 -3.93
N MET A 625 18.93 -20.10 -5.19
CA MET A 625 19.84 -19.95 -6.33
C MET A 625 20.39 -18.53 -6.36
N THR A 626 21.66 -18.35 -6.75
CA THR A 626 22.37 -17.07 -6.66
C THR A 626 22.59 -16.36 -8.00
N ASP A 627 22.33 -17.03 -9.12
CA ASP A 627 22.53 -16.48 -10.46
C ASP A 627 21.25 -16.66 -11.30
N THR A 628 21.01 -15.74 -12.24
CA THR A 628 19.97 -15.89 -13.27
C THR A 628 20.32 -17.05 -14.22
N ASP A 629 19.31 -17.76 -14.71
CA ASP A 629 19.42 -19.01 -15.49
C ASP A 629 20.08 -20.19 -14.76
N ASP A 630 20.21 -20.13 -13.43
CA ASP A 630 20.81 -21.23 -12.66
C ASP A 630 19.89 -22.47 -12.65
N THR A 631 20.53 -23.64 -12.65
CA THR A 631 19.84 -24.94 -12.57
C THR A 631 20.31 -25.66 -11.32
N ARG A 632 19.41 -25.83 -10.36
CA ARG A 632 19.70 -26.52 -9.10
C ARG A 632 19.39 -28.01 -9.23
N ALA A 633 20.42 -28.85 -9.16
CA ALA A 633 20.26 -30.30 -9.13
C ALA A 633 20.19 -30.84 -7.69
N GLU A 634 19.17 -31.66 -7.41
CA GLU A 634 19.01 -32.40 -6.17
C GLU A 634 18.79 -33.90 -6.46
N THR A 635 19.19 -34.76 -5.52
CA THR A 635 18.90 -36.19 -5.57
C THR A 635 18.18 -36.58 -4.28
N VAL A 636 17.03 -37.25 -4.42
CA VAL A 636 16.21 -37.71 -3.33
C VAL A 636 16.03 -39.22 -3.44
N THR A 637 16.25 -39.92 -2.35
CA THR A 637 16.04 -41.36 -2.27
C THR A 637 14.81 -41.62 -1.39
N LEU A 638 13.84 -42.36 -1.92
CA LEU A 638 12.62 -42.72 -1.20
C LEU A 638 12.72 -44.13 -0.65
N VAL A 639 12.12 -44.32 0.53
CA VAL A 639 12.04 -45.61 1.23
C VAL A 639 10.68 -46.24 0.94
N GLY A 640 10.66 -47.53 0.63
CA GLY A 640 9.42 -48.28 0.43
C GLY A 640 8.50 -48.26 1.67
N ASP A 641 7.19 -48.27 1.46
CA ASP A 641 6.19 -48.14 2.54
C ASP A 641 5.65 -49.49 3.06
N ALA A 642 5.88 -50.58 2.36
CA ALA A 642 5.42 -51.92 2.72
C ALA A 642 6.50 -52.68 3.49
N THR A 643 6.11 -53.72 4.24
CA THR A 643 7.04 -54.53 5.04
C THR A 643 6.94 -56.01 4.65
N LEU A 644 8.07 -56.63 4.34
CA LEU A 644 8.19 -58.07 4.24
C LEU A 644 8.67 -58.64 5.57
N GLU A 645 7.86 -59.50 6.19
CA GLU A 645 8.26 -60.31 7.35
C GLU A 645 8.72 -61.68 6.87
N VAL A 646 10.04 -61.84 6.74
CA VAL A 646 10.69 -63.04 6.22
C VAL A 646 11.02 -63.99 7.36
N ALA A 647 10.60 -65.24 7.25
CA ALA A 647 11.01 -66.33 8.13
C ALA A 647 11.83 -67.35 7.32
N VAL A 648 13.07 -67.59 7.71
CA VAL A 648 13.93 -68.63 7.11
C VAL A 648 13.99 -69.81 8.07
N GLU A 649 13.50 -70.96 7.60
CA GLU A 649 13.39 -72.18 8.40
C GLU A 649 13.86 -73.43 7.65
N THR A 650 14.03 -74.53 8.36
CA THR A 650 14.23 -75.86 7.75
C THR A 650 12.90 -76.41 7.23
N GLU A 651 12.93 -77.48 6.42
CA GLU A 651 11.69 -78.20 6.02
C GLU A 651 10.85 -78.73 7.21
N ASP A 652 11.46 -78.85 8.40
CA ASP A 652 10.81 -79.26 9.64
C ASP A 652 10.37 -78.06 10.51
N SER A 653 10.38 -76.84 9.94
CA SER A 653 10.02 -75.56 10.59
C SER A 653 10.89 -75.19 11.81
N GLU A 654 12.20 -75.53 11.76
CA GLU A 654 13.18 -75.00 12.72
C GLU A 654 13.81 -73.71 12.17
N PRO A 655 13.87 -72.61 12.95
CA PRO A 655 14.38 -71.33 12.47
C PRO A 655 15.89 -71.36 12.21
N ILE A 656 16.34 -70.66 11.16
CA ILE A 656 17.74 -70.54 10.76
C ILE A 656 18.24 -69.13 11.06
N GLU A 657 19.12 -69.00 12.07
CA GLU A 657 19.77 -67.75 12.47
C GLU A 657 20.90 -67.37 11.49
N ASN A 658 21.08 -66.07 11.24
CA ASN A 658 22.12 -65.50 10.37
C ASN A 658 22.05 -65.96 8.89
N ALA A 659 20.88 -66.38 8.41
CA ALA A 659 20.68 -66.62 6.98
C ALA A 659 20.63 -65.28 6.24
N THR A 660 21.43 -65.12 5.18
CA THR A 660 21.41 -63.94 4.31
C THR A 660 20.20 -64.01 3.41
N VAL A 661 19.40 -62.94 3.36
CA VAL A 661 18.25 -62.81 2.48
C VAL A 661 18.58 -61.80 1.37
N LEU A 662 18.42 -62.24 0.13
CA LEU A 662 18.55 -61.43 -1.08
C LEU A 662 17.16 -61.21 -1.68
N LEU A 663 16.83 -59.95 -1.97
CA LEU A 663 15.62 -59.55 -2.67
C LEU A 663 15.96 -59.29 -4.13
N GLU A 664 15.17 -59.84 -5.05
CA GLU A 664 15.22 -59.52 -6.48
C GLU A 664 13.88 -58.93 -6.93
N ARG A 665 13.95 -57.82 -7.66
CA ARG A 665 12.84 -57.16 -8.36
C ARG A 665 13.34 -56.70 -9.73
N ASP A 666 12.65 -57.10 -10.80
CA ASP A 666 12.96 -56.71 -12.19
C ASP A 666 14.45 -56.85 -12.62
N GLY A 667 15.15 -57.82 -12.03
CA GLY A 667 16.56 -58.12 -12.32
C GLY A 667 17.57 -57.28 -11.52
N ALA A 668 17.10 -56.35 -10.69
CA ALA A 668 17.90 -55.68 -9.66
C ALA A 668 17.90 -56.51 -8.37
N ASN A 669 19.06 -56.57 -7.70
CA ASN A 669 19.26 -57.37 -6.49
C ASN A 669 19.66 -56.47 -5.31
N PHE A 670 19.05 -56.71 -4.16
CA PHE A 670 19.34 -56.03 -2.90
C PHE A 670 19.56 -57.03 -1.77
N GLU A 671 20.63 -56.88 -0.98
CA GLU A 671 20.86 -57.71 0.20
C GLU A 671 20.07 -57.15 1.38
N ALA A 672 18.94 -57.77 1.69
CA ALA A 672 18.01 -57.36 2.75
C ALA A 672 18.64 -57.42 4.15
N GLY A 673 19.62 -58.29 4.33
CA GLY A 673 20.33 -58.50 5.59
C GLY A 673 20.31 -59.95 6.01
N THR A 674 20.46 -60.18 7.33
CA THR A 674 20.53 -61.51 7.92
C THR A 674 19.45 -61.72 8.96
N THR A 675 18.88 -62.93 9.03
CA THR A 675 17.87 -63.31 10.03
C THR A 675 18.39 -63.27 11.46
N ASP A 676 17.50 -62.96 12.40
CA ASP A 676 17.76 -63.00 13.84
C ASP A 676 17.74 -64.43 14.42
N ASN A 677 17.82 -64.54 15.76
CA ASN A 677 17.81 -65.83 16.46
C ASN A 677 16.47 -66.58 16.41
N ALA A 678 15.41 -65.94 15.93
CA ALA A 678 14.12 -66.56 15.63
C ALA A 678 13.98 -66.92 14.14
N GLY A 679 15.05 -66.76 13.35
CA GLY A 679 15.02 -66.97 11.91
C GLY A 679 14.23 -65.89 11.17
N ALA A 680 13.97 -64.74 11.79
CA ALA A 680 13.12 -63.69 11.25
C ALA A 680 13.95 -62.49 10.74
N LEU A 681 13.47 -61.85 9.67
CA LEU A 681 13.96 -60.58 9.15
C LEU A 681 12.75 -59.74 8.72
N ALA A 682 12.69 -58.49 9.17
CA ALA A 682 11.74 -57.51 8.65
C ALA A 682 12.49 -56.52 7.76
N VAL A 683 12.01 -56.33 6.54
CA VAL A 683 12.60 -55.39 5.57
C VAL A 683 11.50 -54.58 4.91
N THR A 684 11.71 -53.27 4.78
CA THR A 684 10.80 -52.40 4.05
C THR A 684 11.04 -52.52 2.55
N VAL A 685 9.97 -52.62 1.77
CA VAL A 685 10.04 -52.68 0.30
C VAL A 685 8.97 -51.80 -0.30
N PRO A 686 9.11 -51.38 -1.57
CA PRO A 686 8.07 -50.60 -2.23
C PRO A 686 6.76 -51.37 -2.41
N GLY A 687 5.65 -50.81 -1.94
CA GLY A 687 4.30 -51.37 -2.09
C GLY A 687 3.64 -51.00 -3.42
N THR A 688 4.28 -51.31 -4.56
CA THR A 688 3.86 -50.91 -5.90
C THR A 688 2.83 -51.86 -6.55
N GLY A 689 2.40 -52.91 -5.85
CA GLY A 689 1.58 -54.01 -6.40
C GLY A 689 2.42 -55.09 -7.10
N GLU A 690 3.75 -55.00 -7.01
CA GLU A 690 4.70 -55.94 -7.62
C GLU A 690 5.00 -57.13 -6.71
N ARG A 691 5.66 -58.15 -7.27
CA ARG A 691 6.12 -59.33 -6.53
C ARG A 691 7.62 -59.27 -6.33
N TYR A 692 8.08 -59.78 -5.20
CA TYR A 692 9.50 -59.89 -4.86
C TYR A 692 9.91 -61.35 -4.88
N ALA A 693 11.08 -61.65 -5.43
CA ALA A 693 11.73 -62.95 -5.25
C ALA A 693 12.73 -62.86 -4.09
N LEU A 694 12.64 -63.78 -3.13
CA LEU A 694 13.51 -63.84 -1.96
C LEU A 694 14.38 -65.08 -2.08
N GLU A 695 15.69 -64.92 -2.19
CA GLU A 695 16.66 -66.01 -2.03
C GLU A 695 17.26 -65.97 -0.62
N ALA A 696 17.15 -67.09 0.10
CA ALA A 696 17.78 -67.23 1.41
C ALA A 696 18.98 -68.19 1.34
N VAL A 697 20.10 -67.77 1.93
CA VAL A 697 21.36 -68.53 1.96
C VAL A 697 21.77 -68.71 3.42
N ALA A 698 21.90 -69.96 3.86
CA ALA A 698 22.40 -70.28 5.20
C ALA A 698 23.85 -69.78 5.39
N PRO A 699 24.26 -69.42 6.63
CA PRO A 699 25.60 -68.90 6.91
C PRO A 699 26.73 -69.93 6.70
N ASP A 700 26.38 -71.22 6.63
CA ASP A 700 27.28 -72.30 6.30
C ASP A 700 26.67 -73.19 5.19
N SER A 701 27.48 -74.10 4.63
CA SER A 701 27.03 -74.99 3.55
C SER A 701 26.17 -76.16 4.04
N SER A 702 25.46 -76.00 5.16
CA SER A 702 24.63 -77.06 5.75
C SER A 702 23.27 -77.19 5.09
N PHE A 703 22.82 -76.16 4.35
CA PHE A 703 21.58 -76.16 3.59
C PHE A 703 21.79 -75.67 2.15
N GLU A 704 20.97 -76.14 1.21
CA GLU A 704 20.90 -75.58 -0.15
C GLU A 704 20.10 -74.25 -0.11
N SER A 705 20.51 -73.24 -0.89
CA SER A 705 19.73 -72.00 -0.99
C SER A 705 18.37 -72.29 -1.63
N ALA A 706 17.36 -71.54 -1.20
CA ALA A 706 16.01 -71.63 -1.76
C ALA A 706 15.50 -70.25 -2.12
N SER A 707 14.63 -70.19 -3.13
CA SER A 707 13.97 -68.96 -3.56
C SER A 707 12.45 -69.11 -3.52
N VAL A 708 11.78 -68.08 -3.02
CA VAL A 708 10.31 -67.98 -2.96
C VAL A 708 9.88 -66.63 -3.52
N GLU A 709 8.83 -66.62 -4.34
CA GLU A 709 8.18 -65.38 -4.80
C GLU A 709 7.01 -65.01 -3.88
N THR A 710 6.85 -63.72 -3.60
CA THR A 710 5.69 -63.20 -2.87
C THR A 710 4.43 -63.16 -3.74
N ASP A 711 3.27 -63.02 -3.11
CA ASP A 711 2.10 -62.43 -3.78
C ASP A 711 2.35 -60.92 -4.05
N SER A 712 1.45 -60.24 -4.75
CA SER A 712 1.57 -58.79 -5.01
C SER A 712 1.58 -58.03 -3.69
N VAL A 713 2.55 -57.13 -3.52
CA VAL A 713 2.72 -56.32 -2.29
C VAL A 713 2.16 -54.93 -2.52
N GLU A 714 1.08 -54.59 -1.82
CA GLU A 714 0.41 -53.30 -1.94
C GLU A 714 0.98 -52.26 -0.96
N SER A 715 0.71 -50.98 -1.21
CA SER A 715 1.17 -49.84 -0.39
C SER A 715 0.74 -50.00 1.08
N GLY A 716 1.72 -49.85 1.98
CA GLY A 716 1.55 -49.99 3.43
C GLY A 716 1.23 -51.40 3.93
N GLU A 717 1.28 -52.41 3.07
CA GLU A 717 1.00 -53.80 3.43
C GLU A 717 2.13 -54.41 4.27
N THR A 718 1.79 -55.38 5.12
CA THR A 718 2.76 -56.29 5.74
C THR A 718 2.53 -57.69 5.21
N VAL A 719 3.52 -58.25 4.50
CA VAL A 719 3.44 -59.57 3.86
C VAL A 719 4.41 -60.52 4.54
N ALA A 720 3.88 -61.62 5.09
CA ALA A 720 4.69 -62.67 5.70
C ALA A 720 5.12 -63.71 4.65
N VAL A 721 6.42 -64.01 4.60
CA VAL A 721 7.01 -64.92 3.61
C VAL A 721 7.90 -65.93 4.35
N THR A 722 7.68 -67.23 4.09
CA THR A 722 8.50 -68.29 4.68
C THR A 722 9.36 -68.95 3.60
N VAL A 723 10.68 -68.97 3.80
CA VAL A 723 11.65 -69.64 2.93
C VAL A 723 12.20 -70.86 3.66
N ALA A 724 11.80 -72.05 3.21
CA ALA A 724 12.27 -73.31 3.79
C ALA A 724 13.53 -73.81 3.03
N LEU A 725 14.62 -74.05 3.77
CA LEU A 725 15.88 -74.59 3.22
C LEU A 725 15.98 -76.10 3.45
N SER A 726 16.42 -76.84 2.43
CA SER A 726 16.61 -78.29 2.47
C SER A 726 18.07 -78.66 2.75
N GLU A 727 18.30 -79.76 3.50
CA GLU A 727 19.66 -80.30 3.64
C GLU A 727 20.19 -80.82 2.28
N PRO A 728 21.47 -80.61 1.96
CA PRO A 728 22.06 -81.07 0.71
C PRO A 728 21.99 -82.60 0.62
N LEU A 729 21.45 -83.10 -0.49
CA LEU A 729 21.31 -84.53 -0.71
C LEU A 729 22.66 -85.25 -0.55
N PRO A 730 22.75 -86.33 0.25
CA PRO A 730 23.99 -87.07 0.41
C PRO A 730 24.39 -87.69 -0.94
N VAL A 731 25.45 -87.16 -1.56
CA VAL A 731 26.03 -87.74 -2.77
C VAL A 731 26.61 -89.12 -2.44
N SER A 732 25.82 -90.17 -2.71
CA SER A 732 26.28 -91.55 -2.65
C SER A 732 27.27 -91.80 -3.80
N GLY A 733 28.53 -92.01 -3.43
CA GLY A 733 29.71 -91.94 -4.28
C GLY A 733 29.72 -92.71 -5.61
N PHE A 734 30.39 -92.10 -6.59
CA PHE A 734 31.38 -92.78 -7.42
C PHE A 734 32.58 -91.84 -7.65
N GLY A 735 33.76 -92.29 -7.23
CA GLY A 735 34.98 -91.51 -7.32
C GLY A 735 35.52 -91.40 -8.74
N VAL A 736 35.71 -90.16 -9.21
CA VAL A 736 36.79 -89.79 -10.13
C VAL A 736 37.35 -88.45 -9.64
N ARG A 737 38.65 -88.43 -9.32
CA ARG A 737 39.41 -87.19 -9.14
C ARG A 737 39.50 -86.50 -10.49
N ILE A 738 38.99 -85.27 -10.61
CA ILE A 738 39.48 -84.28 -11.57
C ILE A 738 39.94 -83.08 -10.76
N THR A 739 41.21 -82.73 -10.93
CA THR A 739 41.81 -81.51 -10.41
C THR A 739 41.50 -80.36 -11.36
N ALA A 740 41.37 -79.15 -10.78
CA ALA A 740 41.36 -77.82 -11.42
C ALA A 740 39.96 -77.34 -11.86
N ILE A 741 39.60 -76.04 -11.82
CA ILE A 741 40.36 -74.80 -11.98
C ILE A 741 39.62 -73.66 -11.24
N ALA A 742 40.36 -72.74 -10.62
CA ALA A 742 39.85 -71.42 -10.21
C ALA A 742 39.61 -70.55 -11.45
N PHE A 743 38.42 -69.95 -11.62
CA PHE A 743 38.23 -68.86 -12.58
C PHE A 743 37.54 -67.67 -11.92
N LEU A 744 38.39 -66.72 -11.55
CA LEU A 744 38.12 -65.29 -11.61
C LEU A 744 37.77 -64.94 -13.07
N THR A 745 36.64 -64.29 -13.32
CA THR A 745 36.43 -63.56 -14.58
C THR A 745 35.82 -62.20 -14.29
N LEU A 746 36.74 -61.25 -14.13
CA LEU A 746 36.58 -59.85 -14.52
C LEU A 746 36.24 -59.79 -16.01
N VAL A 747 35.20 -59.04 -16.39
CA VAL A 747 35.05 -58.52 -17.75
C VAL A 747 35.03 -57.00 -17.68
N LEU A 748 36.12 -56.42 -18.20
CA LEU A 748 36.26 -55.02 -18.58
C LEU A 748 36.81 -55.03 -20.01
N ALA A 749 36.09 -54.41 -20.95
CA ALA A 749 36.58 -53.89 -22.23
C ALA A 749 35.52 -52.89 -22.72
N VAL A 750 35.69 -51.58 -22.57
CA VAL A 750 36.53 -50.65 -23.37
C VAL A 750 36.27 -50.80 -24.88
N ALA A 751 35.44 -49.91 -25.41
CA ALA A 751 35.58 -49.38 -26.77
C ALA A 751 35.86 -47.88 -26.65
N ALA A 752 37.07 -47.47 -27.02
CA ALA A 752 37.47 -46.07 -27.11
C ALA A 752 37.63 -45.67 -28.59
N ARG A 753 37.23 -44.43 -28.87
CA ARG A 753 37.62 -43.51 -29.95
C ARG A 753 36.88 -43.56 -31.29
N GLY A 754 35.99 -42.59 -31.44
CA GLY A 754 35.95 -41.70 -32.60
C GLY A 754 36.08 -40.25 -32.12
N HIS A 755 37.23 -39.63 -32.39
CA HIS A 755 37.54 -38.22 -32.15
C HIS A 755 37.20 -37.47 -33.45
N VAL A 756 36.35 -36.45 -33.42
CA VAL A 756 36.36 -35.33 -34.39
C VAL A 756 35.89 -34.06 -33.67
N GLU A 757 36.82 -33.13 -33.52
CA GLU A 757 36.55 -31.69 -33.33
C GLU A 757 35.87 -31.12 -34.58
N SER A 758 34.83 -30.30 -34.43
CA SER A 758 34.76 -28.93 -34.97
C SER A 758 33.35 -28.33 -34.83
N SER A 759 33.34 -27.05 -34.42
CA SER A 759 32.28 -26.02 -34.47
C SER A 759 31.07 -26.18 -33.55
#